data_AF-A0A5T8GYW5-F1
#
_entry.id   AF-A0A5T8GYW5-F1
#
_cell.length_a   1.000
_cell.length_b   1.000
_cell.length_c   1.000
_cell.angle_alpha   90.00
_cell.angle_beta   90.00
_cell.angle_gamma   90.00
#
_symmetry.space_group_name_H-M   'P 1'
#
loop_
_entity.id
_entity.type
_entity.pdbx_description
1 polymer ?
#
loop_
_entity_poly.entity_id
_entity_poly.type
_entity_poly.pdbx_seq_one_letter_code
_entity_poly.pdbx_strand_id
1 'polypeptide(L)'
;MPKPLDATQMAALVELLKTPPVGEEEFLLDLLINRVPPGVDEAAYVKAGFLAAVAKGDTTSPLVSPEKAIELLGTMQGGYNIHPLIDALDDAKLAPIAAKALSHTLLMFDNFYDVEEKAKAGNEYAKQVMQSWADAEWFLSRPPLAEKITVTVFKVTGETNTDDLSPAPDAWSRPDIPLHAQAMLKNAREGIEPDQPGVVGPIKQIEALQKKGYPLAYVGDVVGTGSSRKSATNSVLWFMGDDIPNVPNKRGGGLCLGGKIAPIFFNTMEDAGALPIEVDVSNLNMGDVIDVYPYKGEVRNHETGELLATFELKTDVLIDEVRAGGRIPLIIGRGLTTKAREALGLPHSDVFRQAKDVAESSRGFSLAQKMVGRACGVKGIRPGAYCEPKMTSVGSQDTTGPMTRDELKDLACLGFSADLVMQSFCHTAAYPKPVDVTTHHTLPDFIMNRGGVSLRPGDGVIHSWLNRMLLPDTVGTGGDSHTRFPIGISFPAGSGLVAFAAATGVMPLDMPESVLVRFKGKMQPGITLRDLVHAIPLYAIKQGLLTVEKKGKKNIFSGRILEIEGLPDLKVEQAFELTDASAERSAAGCTIKLNKEPIVEYLTSNIVLLKWMIAEGYGDRRTLERRIQGMEKWLADPQLLEADADAEYAAVIDIDLADIKEPILCAPNDPDDARLLSDVEGEKIDEVFIGSCMTNIGHFRAAGKLLDSHKGQLPTRLWVAPPTRMDAAQLTEEGYYSVFGKSGARIEIPGCSLCMGNQARVADGATVVSTSTRNFPNRLGTGANVFLASAELAAVAALIGKLPTPEEYQTYVAQVDKTAVDTYRYLNFDQLSQYTEKADGVIFQTAV
;
A
#
# COMPACT_ATOMS: atom_id res chain seq x y z
N MET A 1 -20.41 -0.55 17.99
CA MET A 1 -21.30 -0.63 16.81
C MET A 1 -21.38 -2.09 16.37
N PRO A 2 -22.57 -2.62 16.01
CA PRO A 2 -22.69 -3.96 15.43
C PRO A 2 -22.04 -4.01 14.04
N LYS A 3 -21.72 -5.22 13.55
CA LYS A 3 -21.27 -5.43 12.17
C LYS A 3 -22.36 -5.05 11.15
N PRO A 4 -21.99 -4.70 9.91
CA PRO A 4 -22.96 -4.60 8.81
C PRO A 4 -23.66 -5.95 8.58
N LEU A 5 -24.85 -5.91 7.96
CA LEU A 5 -25.60 -7.11 7.63
C LEU A 5 -24.89 -7.91 6.53
N ASP A 6 -24.84 -9.23 6.70
CA ASP A 6 -24.43 -10.14 5.63
C ASP A 6 -25.59 -10.45 4.66
N ALA A 7 -25.30 -11.17 3.57
CA ALA A 7 -26.30 -11.50 2.56
C ALA A 7 -27.44 -12.39 3.10
N THR A 8 -27.18 -13.27 4.07
CA THR A 8 -28.19 -14.14 4.67
C THR A 8 -29.13 -13.31 5.56
N GLN A 9 -28.57 -12.41 6.36
CA GLN A 9 -29.31 -11.47 7.18
C GLN A 9 -30.12 -10.49 6.33
N MET A 10 -29.55 -10.00 5.22
CA MET A 10 -30.27 -9.15 4.29
C MET A 10 -31.45 -9.89 3.64
N ALA A 11 -31.27 -11.16 3.27
CA ALA A 11 -32.36 -11.99 2.74
C ALA A 11 -33.47 -12.22 3.79
N ALA A 12 -33.11 -12.47 5.05
CA ALA A 12 -34.09 -12.55 6.13
C ALA A 12 -34.81 -11.21 6.37
N LEU A 13 -34.08 -10.09 6.29
CA LEU A 13 -34.64 -8.75 6.40
C LEU A 13 -35.65 -8.47 5.27
N VAL A 14 -35.41 -8.94 4.04
CA VAL A 14 -36.39 -8.83 2.94
C VAL A 14 -37.74 -9.44 3.31
N GLU A 15 -37.76 -10.63 3.92
CA GLU A 15 -39.02 -11.27 4.33
C GLU A 15 -39.70 -10.51 5.48
N LEU A 16 -38.92 -9.97 6.43
CA LEU A 16 -39.45 -9.09 7.47
C LEU A 16 -40.02 -7.79 6.88
N LEU A 17 -39.39 -7.20 5.87
CA LEU A 17 -39.90 -6.00 5.20
C LEU A 17 -41.18 -6.25 4.42
N LYS A 18 -41.43 -7.48 3.94
CA LYS A 18 -42.70 -7.87 3.30
C LYS A 18 -43.82 -8.08 4.32
N THR A 19 -43.49 -8.56 5.52
CA THR A 19 -44.45 -8.83 6.60
C THR A 19 -43.89 -8.36 7.94
N PRO A 20 -43.88 -7.03 8.19
CA PRO A 20 -43.21 -6.48 9.35
C PRO A 20 -43.95 -6.84 10.65
N PRO A 21 -43.21 -7.26 11.70
CA PRO A 21 -43.77 -7.34 13.04
C PRO A 21 -44.21 -5.96 13.52
N VAL A 22 -45.32 -5.90 14.26
CA VAL A 22 -45.86 -4.67 14.83
C VAL A 22 -44.85 -4.06 15.80
N GLY A 23 -44.51 -2.78 15.60
CA GLY A 23 -43.59 -2.01 16.46
C GLY A 23 -42.13 -2.08 16.07
N GLU A 24 -41.77 -2.85 15.02
CA GLU A 24 -40.40 -3.00 14.52
C GLU A 24 -40.17 -2.19 13.23
N GLU A 25 -41.16 -1.47 12.72
CA GLU A 25 -41.16 -0.87 11.38
C GLU A 25 -39.99 0.10 11.16
N GLU A 26 -39.75 1.00 12.12
CA GLU A 26 -38.65 1.97 12.05
C GLU A 26 -37.28 1.29 12.15
N PHE A 27 -37.17 0.26 12.99
CA PHE A 27 -35.93 -0.49 13.16
C PHE A 27 -35.56 -1.25 11.89
N LEU A 28 -36.52 -1.94 11.26
CA LEU A 28 -36.30 -2.64 10.00
C LEU A 28 -35.91 -1.69 8.86
N LEU A 29 -36.51 -0.49 8.83
CA LEU A 29 -36.10 0.55 7.89
C LEU A 29 -34.68 1.05 8.16
N ASP A 30 -34.29 1.28 9.41
CA ASP A 30 -32.92 1.66 9.74
C ASP A 30 -31.90 0.59 9.31
N LEU A 31 -32.20 -0.69 9.54
CA LEU A 31 -31.37 -1.79 9.08
C LEU A 31 -31.17 -1.76 7.55
N LEU A 32 -32.26 -1.59 6.79
CA LEU A 32 -32.22 -1.50 5.33
C LEU A 32 -31.43 -0.27 4.85
N ILE A 33 -31.63 0.88 5.50
CA ILE A 33 -31.12 2.18 5.06
C ILE A 33 -29.64 2.37 5.44
N ASN A 34 -29.24 1.91 6.64
CA ASN A 34 -27.99 2.33 7.27
C ASN A 34 -27.05 1.17 7.64
N ARG A 35 -27.46 -0.10 7.55
CA ARG A 35 -26.65 -1.25 8.02
C ARG A 35 -26.21 -2.23 6.93
N VAL A 36 -26.48 -1.93 5.66
CA VAL A 36 -26.07 -2.77 4.51
C VAL A 36 -24.87 -2.12 3.80
N PRO A 37 -23.78 -2.85 3.52
CA PRO A 37 -22.68 -2.34 2.71
C PRO A 37 -23.15 -1.85 1.31
N PRO A 38 -22.52 -0.83 0.72
CA PRO A 38 -22.84 -0.35 -0.62
C PRO A 38 -22.15 -1.17 -1.72
N GLY A 39 -22.25 -0.72 -2.97
CA GLY A 39 -21.42 -1.24 -4.05
C GLY A 39 -21.82 -2.64 -4.53
N VAL A 40 -20.82 -3.49 -4.72
CA VAL A 40 -20.99 -4.88 -5.21
C VAL A 40 -20.81 -5.95 -4.13
N ASP A 41 -21.02 -5.58 -2.86
CA ASP A 41 -21.11 -6.54 -1.76
C ASP A 41 -22.28 -7.51 -1.96
N GLU A 42 -22.16 -8.73 -1.44
CA GLU A 42 -23.18 -9.77 -1.55
C GLU A 42 -24.51 -9.36 -0.88
N ALA A 43 -24.47 -8.62 0.23
CA ALA A 43 -25.68 -8.07 0.85
C ALA A 43 -26.28 -6.92 0.02
N ALA A 44 -25.43 -6.12 -0.63
CA ALA A 44 -25.86 -5.07 -1.55
C ALA A 44 -26.60 -5.67 -2.76
N TYR A 45 -26.15 -6.82 -3.27
CA TYR A 45 -26.85 -7.54 -4.35
C TYR A 45 -28.30 -7.89 -3.96
N VAL A 46 -28.49 -8.48 -2.77
CA VAL A 46 -29.82 -8.84 -2.25
C VAL A 46 -30.68 -7.60 -2.03
N LYS A 47 -30.12 -6.54 -1.44
CA LYS A 47 -30.79 -5.25 -1.24
C LYS A 47 -31.23 -4.62 -2.57
N ALA A 48 -30.33 -4.52 -3.54
CA ALA A 48 -30.63 -3.92 -4.85
C ALA A 48 -31.74 -4.70 -5.58
N GLY A 49 -31.66 -6.03 -5.59
CA GLY A 49 -32.67 -6.89 -6.21
C GLY A 49 -34.06 -6.72 -5.57
N PHE A 50 -34.14 -6.66 -4.24
CA PHE A 50 -35.40 -6.39 -3.54
C PHE A 50 -35.97 -5.01 -3.88
N LEU A 51 -35.16 -3.96 -3.79
CA LEU A 51 -35.60 -2.59 -4.08
C LEU A 51 -36.05 -2.45 -5.55
N ALA A 52 -35.33 -3.05 -6.49
CA ALA A 52 -35.70 -3.06 -7.90
C ALA A 52 -37.06 -3.77 -8.13
N ALA A 53 -37.29 -4.91 -7.47
CA ALA A 53 -38.55 -5.64 -7.56
C ALA A 53 -39.73 -4.83 -6.96
N VAL A 54 -39.51 -4.09 -5.87
CA VAL A 54 -40.51 -3.17 -5.29
C VAL A 54 -40.80 -2.02 -6.27
N ALA A 55 -39.77 -1.44 -6.88
CA ALA A 55 -39.93 -0.35 -7.83
C ALA A 55 -40.73 -0.77 -9.08
N LYS A 56 -40.55 -2.00 -9.57
CA LYS A 56 -41.28 -2.57 -10.72
C LYS A 56 -42.67 -3.11 -10.36
N GLY A 57 -42.98 -3.25 -9.07
CA GLY A 57 -44.23 -3.84 -8.59
C GLY A 57 -44.28 -5.37 -8.65
N ASP A 58 -43.13 -6.03 -8.87
CA ASP A 58 -43.00 -7.50 -8.87
C ASP A 58 -43.13 -8.08 -7.45
N THR A 59 -42.87 -7.27 -6.43
CA THR A 59 -43.12 -7.58 -5.02
C THR A 59 -43.61 -6.32 -4.30
N THR A 60 -44.24 -6.50 -3.13
CA THR A 60 -44.76 -5.40 -2.32
C THR A 60 -44.20 -5.42 -0.90
N SER A 61 -44.04 -4.25 -0.30
CA SER A 61 -43.77 -4.07 1.13
C SER A 61 -44.71 -2.98 1.68
N PRO A 62 -45.29 -3.16 2.88
CA PRO A 62 -46.04 -2.08 3.53
C PRO A 62 -45.15 -0.91 3.99
N LEU A 63 -43.82 -1.06 4.02
CA LEU A 63 -42.87 -0.06 4.51
C LEU A 63 -42.11 0.67 3.40
N VAL A 64 -42.02 0.08 2.20
CA VAL A 64 -41.23 0.62 1.09
C VAL A 64 -42.13 0.75 -0.14
N SER A 65 -42.44 1.99 -0.53
CA SER A 65 -43.13 2.28 -1.79
C SER A 65 -42.17 2.22 -2.99
N PRO A 66 -42.68 2.14 -4.24
CA PRO A 66 -41.84 2.23 -5.44
C PRO A 66 -40.94 3.48 -5.47
N GLU A 67 -41.48 4.64 -5.07
CA GLU A 67 -40.75 5.90 -4.99
C GLU A 67 -39.62 5.84 -3.96
N LYS A 68 -39.90 5.29 -2.76
CA LYS A 68 -38.89 5.12 -1.73
C LYS A 68 -37.83 4.11 -2.13
N ALA A 69 -38.21 3.06 -2.87
CA ALA A 69 -37.25 2.08 -3.37
C ALA A 69 -36.24 2.71 -4.33
N ILE A 70 -36.68 3.59 -5.24
CA ILE A 70 -35.79 4.34 -6.14
C ILE A 70 -34.89 5.30 -5.35
N GLU A 71 -35.41 5.99 -4.34
CA GLU A 71 -34.61 6.84 -3.46
C GLU A 71 -33.49 6.04 -2.76
N LEU A 72 -33.82 4.85 -2.24
CA LEU A 72 -32.88 3.97 -1.56
C LEU A 72 -31.87 3.30 -2.51
N LEU A 73 -32.26 2.99 -3.74
CA LEU A 73 -31.32 2.58 -4.78
C LEU A 73 -30.28 3.69 -5.04
N GLY A 74 -30.69 4.97 -4.95
CA GLY A 74 -29.80 6.11 -5.07
C GLY A 74 -28.74 6.25 -3.98
N THR A 75 -28.85 5.55 -2.85
CA THR A 75 -27.87 5.65 -1.73
C THR A 75 -26.84 4.53 -1.72
N MET A 76 -26.90 3.60 -2.66
CA MET A 76 -26.03 2.39 -2.67
C MET A 76 -24.64 2.63 -3.29
N GLN A 77 -24.24 3.89 -3.50
CA GLN A 77 -22.98 4.37 -4.11
C GLN A 77 -22.77 4.00 -5.59
N GLY A 78 -23.07 2.76 -6.00
CA GLY A 78 -22.89 2.25 -7.35
C GLY A 78 -22.98 0.72 -7.43
N GLY A 79 -22.85 0.14 -8.62
CA GLY A 79 -22.93 -1.31 -8.84
C GLY A 79 -24.34 -1.78 -9.16
N TYR A 80 -24.89 -2.69 -8.36
CA TYR A 80 -26.16 -3.39 -8.66
C TYR A 80 -27.39 -2.48 -8.71
N ASN A 81 -27.30 -1.28 -8.15
CA ASN A 81 -28.37 -0.28 -8.15
C ASN A 81 -28.50 0.50 -9.47
N ILE A 82 -27.47 0.51 -10.33
CA ILE A 82 -27.40 1.42 -11.49
C ILE A 82 -28.44 1.07 -12.55
N HIS A 83 -28.49 -0.17 -13.02
CA HIS A 83 -29.46 -0.58 -14.05
C HIS A 83 -30.91 -0.36 -13.64
N PRO A 84 -31.35 -0.72 -12.40
CA PRO A 84 -32.67 -0.36 -11.90
C PRO A 84 -32.99 1.14 -11.96
N LEU A 85 -32.01 2.01 -11.67
CA LEU A 85 -32.19 3.47 -11.76
C LEU A 85 -32.31 3.93 -13.22
N ILE A 86 -31.53 3.35 -14.15
CA ILE A 86 -31.60 3.67 -15.58
C ILE A 86 -32.93 3.21 -16.19
N ASP A 87 -33.41 2.02 -15.82
CA ASP A 87 -34.73 1.50 -16.20
C ASP A 87 -35.83 2.46 -15.77
N ALA A 88 -35.76 2.96 -14.53
CA ALA A 88 -36.75 3.85 -13.94
C ALA A 88 -36.87 5.23 -14.64
N LEU A 89 -35.91 5.61 -15.50
CA LEU A 89 -36.02 6.82 -16.32
C LEU A 89 -37.15 6.75 -17.36
N ASP A 90 -37.67 5.56 -17.67
CA ASP A 90 -38.77 5.37 -18.62
C ASP A 90 -40.16 5.34 -17.95
N ASP A 91 -40.22 5.36 -16.62
CA ASP A 91 -41.47 5.41 -15.85
C ASP A 91 -41.79 6.86 -15.44
N ALA A 92 -42.91 7.41 -15.90
CA ALA A 92 -43.26 8.81 -15.66
C ALA A 92 -43.39 9.21 -14.18
N LYS A 93 -43.67 8.27 -13.27
CA LYS A 93 -43.75 8.52 -11.82
C LYS A 93 -42.38 8.43 -11.17
N LEU A 94 -41.55 7.48 -11.59
CA LEU A 94 -40.26 7.20 -10.95
C LEU A 94 -39.10 8.00 -11.55
N ALA A 95 -39.19 8.38 -12.82
CA ALA A 95 -38.13 9.04 -13.56
C ALA A 95 -37.59 10.33 -12.90
N PRO A 96 -38.43 11.22 -12.30
CA PRO A 96 -37.90 12.38 -11.57
C PRO A 96 -37.00 12.01 -10.38
N ILE A 97 -37.33 10.91 -9.69
CA ILE A 97 -36.59 10.43 -8.52
C ILE A 97 -35.30 9.74 -8.97
N ALA A 98 -35.39 8.91 -9.99
CA ALA A 98 -34.25 8.22 -10.59
C ALA A 98 -33.24 9.20 -11.19
N ALA A 99 -33.70 10.24 -11.89
CA ALA A 99 -32.85 11.30 -12.42
C ALA A 99 -32.09 12.02 -11.31
N LYS A 100 -32.76 12.35 -10.19
CA LYS A 100 -32.09 12.92 -9.02
C LYS A 100 -31.04 11.96 -8.44
N ALA A 101 -31.34 10.67 -8.31
CA ALA A 101 -30.40 9.68 -7.81
C ALA A 101 -29.15 9.56 -8.72
N LEU A 102 -29.34 9.40 -10.03
CA LEU A 102 -28.27 9.28 -11.01
C LEU A 102 -27.39 10.54 -11.08
N SER A 103 -27.98 11.72 -10.93
CA SER A 103 -27.28 13.01 -10.92
C SER A 103 -26.19 13.10 -9.82
N HIS A 104 -26.33 12.35 -8.73
CA HIS A 104 -25.36 12.27 -7.64
C HIS A 104 -24.59 10.93 -7.58
N THR A 105 -24.83 10.03 -8.55
CA THR A 105 -24.12 8.75 -8.64
C THR A 105 -22.84 8.92 -9.46
N LEU A 106 -21.68 8.73 -8.82
CA LEU A 106 -20.38 8.93 -9.48
C LEU A 106 -19.89 7.68 -10.23
N LEU A 107 -20.18 6.50 -9.68
CA LEU A 107 -19.68 5.20 -10.17
C LEU A 107 -20.43 4.71 -11.41
N MET A 108 -20.70 5.59 -12.39
CA MET A 108 -21.41 5.24 -13.62
C MET A 108 -20.54 4.37 -14.55
N PHE A 109 -19.23 4.65 -14.62
CA PHE A 109 -18.29 3.99 -15.53
C PHE A 109 -18.85 3.90 -16.96
N ASP A 110 -19.00 2.71 -17.52
CA ASP A 110 -19.56 2.52 -18.87
C ASP A 110 -21.08 2.73 -18.93
N ASN A 111 -21.79 2.61 -17.80
CA ASN A 111 -23.24 2.87 -17.74
C ASN A 111 -23.59 4.36 -18.00
N PHE A 112 -22.58 5.23 -18.09
CA PHE A 112 -22.73 6.58 -18.64
C PHE A 112 -23.36 6.54 -20.05
N TYR A 113 -22.93 5.61 -20.91
CA TYR A 113 -23.38 5.56 -22.29
C TYR A 113 -24.85 5.12 -22.41
N ASP A 114 -25.35 4.29 -21.50
CA ASP A 114 -26.77 3.92 -21.46
C ASP A 114 -27.67 5.13 -21.15
N VAL A 115 -27.23 6.03 -20.26
CA VAL A 115 -27.93 7.29 -19.98
C VAL A 115 -27.82 8.25 -21.17
N GLU A 116 -26.65 8.35 -21.78
CA GLU A 116 -26.42 9.16 -22.97
C GLU A 116 -27.31 8.71 -24.15
N GLU A 117 -27.44 7.41 -24.37
CA GLU A 117 -28.29 6.83 -25.42
C GLU A 117 -29.75 7.23 -25.22
N LYS A 118 -30.27 7.10 -24.00
CA LYS A 118 -31.64 7.54 -23.67
C LYS A 118 -31.84 9.04 -23.88
N ALA A 119 -30.85 9.85 -23.52
CA ALA A 119 -30.90 11.30 -23.74
C ALA A 119 -30.95 11.64 -25.24
N LYS A 120 -30.13 10.96 -26.07
CA LYS A 120 -30.11 11.08 -27.53
C LYS A 120 -31.41 10.58 -28.17
N ALA A 121 -32.06 9.58 -27.59
CA ALA A 121 -33.36 9.06 -28.00
C ALA A 121 -34.55 9.97 -27.61
N GLY A 122 -34.30 11.07 -26.87
CA GLY A 122 -35.32 12.06 -26.52
C GLY A 122 -35.92 11.93 -25.12
N ASN A 123 -35.38 11.08 -24.24
CA ASN A 123 -35.81 11.03 -22.85
C ASN A 123 -35.33 12.29 -22.09
N GLU A 124 -36.27 13.17 -21.70
CA GLU A 124 -35.97 14.44 -21.03
C GLU A 124 -35.34 14.26 -19.63
N TYR A 125 -35.68 13.18 -18.92
CA TYR A 125 -35.07 12.88 -17.61
C TYR A 125 -33.61 12.44 -17.77
N ALA A 126 -33.29 11.66 -18.80
CA ALA A 126 -31.90 11.32 -19.11
C ALA A 126 -31.08 12.56 -19.54
N LYS A 127 -31.67 13.49 -20.30
CA LYS A 127 -31.04 14.78 -20.60
C LYS A 127 -30.76 15.59 -19.35
N GLN A 128 -31.70 15.61 -18.39
CA GLN A 128 -31.51 16.27 -17.09
C GLN A 128 -30.30 15.69 -16.35
N VAL A 129 -30.15 14.36 -16.32
CA VAL A 129 -28.99 13.71 -15.69
C VAL A 129 -27.67 14.11 -16.37
N MET A 130 -27.62 14.06 -17.71
CA MET A 130 -26.44 14.47 -18.48
C MET A 130 -26.05 15.94 -18.21
N GLN A 131 -27.05 16.83 -18.14
CA GLN A 131 -26.83 18.24 -17.84
C GLN A 131 -26.33 18.44 -16.39
N SER A 132 -26.92 17.75 -15.42
CA SER A 132 -26.51 17.81 -14.01
C SER A 132 -25.05 17.38 -13.80
N TRP A 133 -24.62 16.31 -14.46
CA TRP A 133 -23.22 15.89 -14.45
C TRP A 133 -22.32 16.93 -15.11
N ALA A 134 -22.72 17.48 -16.25
CA ALA A 134 -21.97 18.50 -16.97
C ALA A 134 -21.81 19.81 -16.19
N ASP A 135 -22.79 20.16 -15.36
CA ASP A 135 -22.80 21.32 -14.46
C ASP A 135 -22.16 21.01 -13.09
N ALA A 136 -21.66 19.79 -12.89
CA ALA A 136 -21.02 19.33 -11.67
C ALA A 136 -21.88 19.49 -10.41
N GLU A 137 -23.20 19.31 -10.50
CA GLU A 137 -24.10 19.45 -9.34
C GLU A 137 -23.77 18.49 -8.20
N TRP A 138 -23.27 17.28 -8.53
CA TRP A 138 -22.78 16.30 -7.56
C TRP A 138 -21.70 16.87 -6.63
N PHE A 139 -20.88 17.78 -7.14
CA PHE A 139 -19.81 18.47 -6.41
C PHE A 139 -20.31 19.76 -5.77
N LEU A 140 -21.03 20.58 -6.54
CA LEU A 140 -21.49 21.91 -6.10
C LEU A 140 -22.55 21.85 -4.99
N SER A 141 -23.31 20.77 -4.90
CA SER A 141 -24.28 20.53 -3.82
C SER A 141 -23.63 20.15 -2.48
N ARG A 142 -22.35 19.73 -2.48
CA ARG A 142 -21.63 19.39 -1.25
C ARG A 142 -21.09 20.66 -0.57
N PRO A 143 -21.09 20.73 0.77
CA PRO A 143 -20.54 21.87 1.49
C PRO A 143 -19.07 22.12 1.10
N PRO A 144 -18.68 23.35 0.75
CA PRO A 144 -17.27 23.67 0.54
C PRO A 144 -16.49 23.57 1.84
N LEU A 145 -15.18 23.37 1.74
CA LEU A 145 -14.29 23.44 2.90
C LEU A 145 -14.40 24.83 3.55
N ALA A 146 -14.64 24.85 4.86
CA ALA A 146 -14.80 26.10 5.61
C ALA A 146 -13.52 26.96 5.57
N GLU A 147 -13.67 28.28 5.51
CA GLU A 147 -12.54 29.22 5.57
C GLU A 147 -11.77 29.14 6.89
N LYS A 148 -12.46 28.68 7.95
CA LYS A 148 -11.94 28.48 9.30
C LYS A 148 -12.46 27.17 9.87
N ILE A 149 -11.56 26.35 10.38
CA ILE A 149 -11.87 25.07 11.05
C ILE A 149 -11.35 25.16 12.48
N THR A 150 -12.25 25.14 13.46
CA THR A 150 -11.88 25.11 14.88
C THR A 150 -11.80 23.66 15.35
N VAL A 151 -10.66 23.26 15.90
CA VAL A 151 -10.40 21.88 16.33
C VAL A 151 -9.72 21.84 17.70
N THR A 152 -9.91 20.72 18.42
CA THR A 152 -9.11 20.38 19.60
C THR A 152 -7.95 19.47 19.20
N VAL A 153 -6.75 19.81 19.65
CA VAL A 153 -5.53 19.07 19.33
C VAL A 153 -5.45 17.77 20.13
N PHE A 154 -5.31 16.64 19.44
CA PHE A 154 -4.85 15.36 20.01
C PHE A 154 -3.38 15.15 19.62
N LYS A 155 -2.46 15.56 20.49
CA LYS A 155 -1.00 15.54 20.23
C LYS A 155 -0.38 14.20 20.61
N VAL A 156 0.33 13.57 19.69
CA VAL A 156 1.23 12.43 19.94
C VAL A 156 2.65 12.89 19.68
N THR A 157 3.47 12.98 20.74
CA THR A 157 4.86 13.43 20.62
C THR A 157 5.76 12.36 20.00
N GLY A 158 6.78 12.80 19.28
CA GLY A 158 7.72 11.96 18.56
C GLY A 158 7.18 11.42 17.23
N GLU A 159 7.56 10.19 16.89
CA GLU A 159 7.15 9.54 15.65
C GLU A 159 5.94 8.61 15.89
N THR A 160 4.84 8.86 15.19
CA THR A 160 3.72 7.94 15.06
C THR A 160 3.98 7.02 13.87
N ASN A 161 4.33 5.77 14.16
CA ASN A 161 4.37 4.70 13.17
C ASN A 161 2.95 4.18 12.93
N THR A 162 2.68 3.67 11.72
CA THR A 162 1.39 3.04 11.43
C THR A 162 1.12 1.76 12.26
N ASP A 163 2.15 1.12 12.82
CA ASP A 163 1.99 0.02 13.80
C ASP A 163 1.48 0.54 15.16
N ASP A 164 1.77 1.79 15.53
CA ASP A 164 1.19 2.40 16.75
C ASP A 164 -0.33 2.61 16.60
N LEU A 165 -0.77 2.95 15.39
CA LEU A 165 -2.18 3.21 15.07
C LEU A 165 -2.97 1.94 14.77
N SER A 166 -2.29 0.91 14.27
CA SER A 166 -2.88 -0.36 13.85
C SER A 166 -1.86 -1.48 14.09
N PRO A 167 -1.78 -2.02 15.32
CA PRO A 167 -0.72 -2.95 15.69
C PRO A 167 -0.73 -4.27 14.89
N ALA A 168 0.45 -4.83 14.64
CA ALA A 168 0.58 -6.07 13.87
C ALA A 168 -0.23 -7.27 14.43
N PRO A 169 -0.29 -7.54 15.76
CA PRO A 169 -1.05 -8.67 16.32
C PRO A 169 -2.57 -8.60 16.05
N ASP A 170 -3.08 -7.41 15.75
CA ASP A 170 -4.49 -7.11 15.52
C ASP A 170 -4.82 -7.04 14.01
N ALA A 171 -3.88 -7.42 13.13
CA ALA A 171 -4.08 -7.36 11.68
C ALA A 171 -5.33 -8.13 11.19
N TRP A 172 -5.70 -9.19 11.89
CA TRP A 172 -6.86 -10.03 11.59
C TRP A 172 -8.21 -9.29 11.69
N SER A 173 -8.30 -8.22 12.50
CA SER A 173 -9.56 -7.48 12.70
C SER A 173 -9.69 -6.26 11.80
N ARG A 174 -8.69 -5.94 10.96
CA ARG A 174 -8.65 -4.73 10.13
C ARG A 174 -9.91 -4.44 9.28
N PRO A 175 -10.59 -5.45 8.68
CA PRO A 175 -11.84 -5.22 7.95
C PRO A 175 -13.00 -4.75 8.84
N ASP A 176 -12.97 -5.07 10.14
CA ASP A 176 -13.95 -4.61 11.12
C ASP A 176 -13.44 -3.32 11.77
N ILE A 177 -13.65 -2.19 11.08
CA ILE A 177 -13.09 -0.88 11.46
C ILE A 177 -13.40 -0.51 12.93
N PRO A 178 -14.65 -0.58 13.43
CA PRO A 178 -14.95 -0.21 14.81
C PRO A 178 -14.27 -1.12 15.85
N LEU A 179 -14.13 -2.41 15.54
CA LEU A 179 -13.42 -3.35 16.40
C LEU A 179 -11.92 -3.04 16.40
N HIS A 180 -11.34 -2.88 15.22
CA HIS A 180 -9.91 -2.64 15.07
C HIS A 180 -9.46 -1.31 15.68
N ALA A 181 -10.30 -0.28 15.59
CA ALA A 181 -10.02 1.04 16.16
C ALA A 181 -9.74 0.99 17.67
N GLN A 182 -10.28 0.01 18.41
CA GLN A 182 -9.99 -0.17 19.83
C GLN A 182 -8.50 -0.42 20.11
N ALA A 183 -7.75 -0.97 19.16
CA ALA A 183 -6.33 -1.27 19.32
C ALA A 183 -5.41 -0.07 19.02
N MET A 184 -5.95 1.05 18.51
CA MET A 184 -5.17 2.24 18.17
C MET A 184 -4.50 2.82 19.41
N LEU A 185 -3.17 2.98 19.39
CA LEU A 185 -2.36 3.50 20.50
C LEU A 185 -2.58 2.73 21.82
N LYS A 186 -2.84 1.41 21.75
CA LYS A 186 -3.02 0.59 22.96
C LYS A 186 -1.76 0.43 23.80
N ASN A 187 -0.58 0.63 23.22
CA ASN A 187 0.68 0.62 23.96
C ASN A 187 0.94 2.02 24.51
N ALA A 188 1.22 2.12 25.81
CA ALA A 188 1.42 3.40 26.48
C ALA A 188 2.62 4.17 25.88
N ARG A 189 2.46 5.49 25.76
CA ARG A 189 3.48 6.43 25.27
C ARG A 189 3.36 7.74 26.03
N GLU A 190 4.35 8.60 25.92
CA GLU A 190 4.31 9.93 26.55
C GLU A 190 3.04 10.69 26.13
N GLY A 191 2.28 11.19 27.11
CA GLY A 191 1.03 11.92 26.88
C GLY A 191 -0.18 11.07 26.44
N ILE A 192 -0.03 9.75 26.29
CA ILE A 192 -1.09 8.84 25.84
C ILE A 192 -1.38 7.80 26.92
N GLU A 193 -2.64 7.77 27.36
CA GLU A 193 -3.11 6.91 28.44
C GLU A 193 -4.13 5.89 27.89
N PRO A 194 -3.69 4.66 27.52
CA PRO A 194 -4.60 3.63 27.04
C PRO A 194 -5.57 3.20 28.14
N ASP A 195 -6.84 2.97 27.78
CA ASP A 195 -7.87 2.48 28.71
C ASP A 195 -7.50 1.11 29.29
N GLN A 196 -6.86 0.25 28.48
CA GLN A 196 -6.29 -1.03 28.89
C GLN A 196 -4.96 -1.26 28.17
N PRO A 197 -3.81 -0.94 28.78
CA PRO A 197 -2.50 -1.06 28.14
C PRO A 197 -2.27 -2.43 27.48
N GLY A 198 -1.87 -2.40 26.20
CA GLY A 198 -1.65 -3.59 25.35
C GLY A 198 -2.91 -4.16 24.70
N VAL A 199 -4.10 -3.69 25.06
CA VAL A 199 -5.39 -4.21 24.59
C VAL A 199 -6.28 -3.13 23.97
N VAL A 200 -6.59 -2.08 24.73
CA VAL A 200 -7.48 -0.97 24.34
C VAL A 200 -6.76 0.37 24.45
N GLY A 201 -6.85 1.15 23.38
CA GLY A 201 -6.32 2.51 23.24
C GLY A 201 -6.96 3.57 24.15
N PRO A 202 -6.60 4.85 23.96
CA PRO A 202 -6.96 5.96 24.84
C PRO A 202 -8.38 6.50 24.55
N ILE A 203 -9.40 5.63 24.56
CA ILE A 203 -10.77 5.99 24.18
C ILE A 203 -11.33 7.05 25.14
N LYS A 204 -11.16 6.89 26.46
CA LYS A 204 -11.64 7.89 27.44
C LYS A 204 -10.95 9.24 27.28
N GLN A 205 -9.66 9.23 26.94
CA GLN A 205 -8.90 10.47 26.70
C GLN A 205 -9.44 11.20 25.47
N ILE A 206 -9.69 10.47 24.38
CA ILE A 206 -10.31 11.00 23.15
C ILE A 206 -11.70 11.58 23.45
N GLU A 207 -12.57 10.83 24.12
CA GLU A 207 -13.92 11.28 24.48
C GLU A 207 -13.90 12.50 25.41
N ALA A 208 -12.94 12.57 26.35
CA ALA A 208 -12.78 13.73 27.22
C ALA A 208 -12.42 15.00 26.44
N LEU A 209 -11.60 14.88 25.38
CA LEU A 209 -11.27 16.01 24.50
C LEU A 209 -12.45 16.41 23.61
N GLN A 210 -13.20 15.44 23.09
CA GLN A 210 -14.42 15.70 22.29
C GLN A 210 -15.49 16.47 23.07
N LYS A 211 -15.56 16.31 24.40
CA LYS A 211 -16.47 17.09 25.27
C LYS A 211 -16.21 18.60 25.27
N LYS A 212 -15.09 19.07 24.72
CA LYS A 212 -14.85 20.51 24.47
C LYS A 212 -15.73 21.10 23.37
N GLY A 213 -16.45 20.26 22.61
CA GLY A 213 -17.44 20.70 21.61
C GLY A 213 -16.86 21.02 20.23
N TYR A 214 -15.60 20.67 19.98
CA TYR A 214 -14.95 20.81 18.67
C TYR A 214 -14.48 19.45 18.14
N PRO A 215 -14.42 19.26 16.81
CA PRO A 215 -13.76 18.10 16.21
C PRO A 215 -12.31 17.98 16.69
N LEU A 216 -11.77 16.75 16.66
CA LEU A 216 -10.36 16.53 16.97
C LEU A 216 -9.49 16.61 15.71
N ALA A 217 -8.27 17.10 15.88
CA ALA A 217 -7.21 16.94 14.89
C ALA A 217 -6.12 16.02 15.44
N TYR A 218 -5.67 15.05 14.64
CA TYR A 218 -4.51 14.24 14.98
C TYR A 218 -3.23 15.04 14.69
N VAL A 219 -2.39 15.24 15.71
CA VAL A 219 -1.19 16.06 15.60
C VAL A 219 0.04 15.27 16.05
N GLY A 220 1.15 15.29 15.29
CA GLY A 220 2.40 14.64 15.70
C GLY A 220 3.65 15.22 15.03
N ASP A 221 4.83 14.95 15.59
CA ASP A 221 6.08 15.52 15.03
C ASP A 221 6.43 14.84 13.69
N VAL A 222 6.35 13.51 13.65
CA VAL A 222 6.45 12.70 12.42
C VAL A 222 5.29 11.71 12.39
N VAL A 223 4.49 11.69 11.32
CA VAL A 223 3.24 10.92 11.27
C VAL A 223 3.20 9.96 10.09
N GLY A 224 2.79 8.72 10.36
CA GLY A 224 2.39 7.76 9.34
C GLY A 224 3.52 6.96 8.69
N THR A 225 4.68 6.88 9.34
CA THR A 225 5.82 6.09 8.82
C THR A 225 5.55 4.58 8.82
N GLY A 226 6.32 3.85 8.03
CA GLY A 226 6.30 2.39 7.98
C GLY A 226 5.29 1.82 6.97
N SER A 227 4.34 1.03 7.47
CA SER A 227 3.43 0.21 6.67
C SER A 227 2.40 1.03 5.90
N SER A 228 2.00 0.58 4.71
CA SER A 228 0.88 1.15 3.94
C SER A 228 -0.52 0.78 4.45
N ARG A 229 -0.64 0.27 5.69
CA ARG A 229 -1.89 -0.32 6.18
C ARG A 229 -2.98 0.74 6.33
N LYS A 230 -4.01 0.69 5.48
CA LYS A 230 -5.15 1.63 5.52
C LYS A 230 -5.88 1.62 6.86
N SER A 231 -5.80 0.53 7.61
CA SER A 231 -6.35 0.41 8.96
C SER A 231 -5.84 1.47 9.94
N ALA A 232 -4.62 2.00 9.77
CA ALA A 232 -4.13 3.11 10.58
C ALA A 232 -4.99 4.37 10.37
N THR A 233 -5.23 4.75 9.12
CA THR A 233 -6.14 5.85 8.77
C THR A 233 -7.58 5.55 9.21
N ASN A 234 -8.08 4.33 8.94
CA ASN A 234 -9.45 3.95 9.33
C ASN A 234 -9.66 4.12 10.85
N SER A 235 -8.70 3.72 11.70
CA SER A 235 -8.81 3.89 13.15
C SER A 235 -8.83 5.36 13.58
N VAL A 236 -7.96 6.20 13.00
CA VAL A 236 -7.94 7.64 13.29
C VAL A 236 -9.26 8.28 12.89
N LEU A 237 -9.74 8.02 11.67
CA LEU A 237 -10.98 8.58 11.15
C LEU A 237 -12.22 8.02 11.85
N TRP A 238 -12.15 6.80 12.39
CA TRP A 238 -13.23 6.27 13.22
C TRP A 238 -13.52 7.18 14.43
N PHE A 239 -12.47 7.67 15.09
CA PHE A 239 -12.61 8.55 16.26
C PHE A 239 -12.71 10.04 15.91
N MET A 240 -12.11 10.47 14.79
CA MET A 240 -11.90 11.90 14.50
C MET A 240 -12.55 12.38 13.19
N GLY A 241 -13.12 11.47 12.40
CA GLY A 241 -13.82 11.77 11.16
C GLY A 241 -15.34 11.79 11.31
N ASP A 242 -16.01 11.90 10.17
CA ASP A 242 -17.45 12.05 10.02
C ASP A 242 -18.09 10.77 9.46
N ASP A 243 -19.34 10.52 9.86
CA ASP A 243 -20.13 9.42 9.30
C ASP A 243 -20.41 9.65 7.81
N ILE A 244 -20.27 8.58 7.02
CA ILE A 244 -20.62 8.60 5.60
C ILE A 244 -22.09 8.13 5.48
N PRO A 245 -23.01 8.95 4.92
CA PRO A 245 -24.42 8.59 4.84
C PRO A 245 -24.64 7.24 4.16
N ASN A 246 -25.48 6.40 4.77
CA ASN A 246 -25.87 5.07 4.26
C ASN A 246 -24.74 4.05 4.12
N VAL A 247 -23.52 4.35 4.58
CA VAL A 247 -22.37 3.44 4.55
C VAL A 247 -22.02 3.02 5.99
N PRO A 248 -22.31 1.77 6.38
CA PRO A 248 -22.08 1.35 7.75
C PRO A 248 -20.59 1.23 8.08
N ASN A 249 -20.24 1.64 9.30
CA ASN A 249 -18.96 1.34 9.95
C ASN A 249 -17.71 1.84 9.20
N LYS A 250 -17.86 2.86 8.35
CA LYS A 250 -16.76 3.60 7.74
C LYS A 250 -16.98 5.10 7.94
N ARG A 251 -15.90 5.82 8.19
CA ARG A 251 -15.88 7.28 8.36
C ARG A 251 -14.89 7.91 7.39
N GLY A 252 -15.16 9.14 6.99
CA GLY A 252 -14.29 9.97 6.15
C GLY A 252 -13.98 11.30 6.84
N GLY A 253 -13.41 12.27 6.11
CA GLY A 253 -13.16 13.60 6.66
C GLY A 253 -12.02 13.63 7.69
N GLY A 254 -12.06 14.58 8.62
CA GLY A 254 -11.02 14.77 9.64
C GLY A 254 -9.81 15.60 9.16
N LEU A 255 -8.96 15.98 10.13
CA LEU A 255 -7.78 16.82 9.93
C LEU A 255 -6.56 16.19 10.60
N CYS A 256 -5.43 16.16 9.88
CA CYS A 256 -4.17 15.68 10.42
C CYS A 256 -3.05 16.68 10.17
N LEU A 257 -2.34 17.05 11.24
CA LEU A 257 -1.21 17.98 11.22
C LEU A 257 0.06 17.24 11.59
N GLY A 258 1.12 17.39 10.81
CA GLY A 258 2.41 16.78 11.11
C GLY A 258 3.56 17.72 10.82
N GLY A 259 4.60 17.71 11.65
CA GLY A 259 5.88 18.34 11.27
C GLY A 259 6.43 17.71 9.98
N LYS A 260 6.32 16.38 9.91
CA LYS A 260 6.43 15.60 8.67
C LYS A 260 5.37 14.52 8.59
N ILE A 261 4.82 14.29 7.39
CA ILE A 261 3.87 13.22 7.11
C ILE A 261 4.44 12.31 6.03
N ALA A 262 4.51 11.01 6.30
CA ALA A 262 5.01 10.05 5.31
C ALA A 262 4.10 10.00 4.07
N PRO A 263 4.64 9.91 2.85
CA PRO A 263 3.87 10.11 1.61
C PRO A 263 2.71 9.12 1.41
N ILE A 264 2.91 7.85 1.80
CA ILE A 264 1.85 6.83 1.68
C ILE A 264 0.67 7.17 2.61
N PHE A 265 0.97 7.62 3.84
CA PHE A 265 -0.05 8.00 4.81
C PHE A 265 -0.74 9.28 4.39
N PHE A 266 0.00 10.28 3.89
CA PHE A 266 -0.56 11.50 3.30
C PHE A 266 -1.58 11.17 2.21
N ASN A 267 -1.19 10.36 1.22
CA ASN A 267 -2.09 9.87 0.16
C ASN A 267 -3.32 9.14 0.73
N THR A 268 -3.13 8.27 1.72
CA THR A 268 -4.23 7.50 2.30
C THR A 268 -5.24 8.40 3.03
N MET A 269 -4.78 9.50 3.64
CA MET A 269 -5.63 10.49 4.30
C MET A 269 -6.43 11.31 3.29
N GLU A 270 -5.78 11.87 2.26
CA GLU A 270 -6.48 12.65 1.21
C GLU A 270 -7.46 11.78 0.38
N ASP A 271 -7.10 10.52 0.10
CA ASP A 271 -8.00 9.57 -0.58
C ASP A 271 -9.27 9.27 0.24
N ALA A 272 -9.20 9.38 1.56
CA ALA A 272 -10.31 9.16 2.50
C ALA A 272 -11.11 10.44 2.84
N GLY A 273 -10.79 11.57 2.20
CA GLY A 273 -11.47 12.85 2.42
C GLY A 273 -10.96 13.65 3.61
N ALA A 274 -9.89 13.20 4.26
CA ALA A 274 -9.23 13.97 5.31
C ALA A 274 -8.37 15.08 4.72
N LEU A 275 -8.06 16.10 5.52
CA LEU A 275 -7.11 17.16 5.17
C LEU A 275 -5.76 16.93 5.89
N PRO A 276 -4.75 16.33 5.23
CA PRO A 276 -3.40 16.25 5.77
C PRO A 276 -2.59 17.53 5.48
N ILE A 277 -1.90 18.07 6.50
CA ILE A 277 -1.10 19.30 6.38
C ILE A 277 0.26 19.09 7.05
N GLU A 278 1.34 19.34 6.30
CA GLU A 278 2.68 19.49 6.88
C GLU A 278 2.83 20.93 7.42
N VAL A 279 3.02 21.07 8.74
CA VAL A 279 3.11 22.36 9.44
C VAL A 279 3.98 22.22 10.69
N ASP A 280 4.61 23.31 11.15
CA ASP A 280 5.27 23.27 12.45
C ASP A 280 4.25 23.01 13.57
N VAL A 281 4.48 21.94 14.33
CA VAL A 281 3.59 21.50 15.42
C VAL A 281 4.20 21.73 16.80
N SER A 282 5.31 22.47 16.90
CA SER A 282 6.06 22.61 18.14
C SER A 282 5.28 23.39 19.21
N ASN A 283 4.45 24.34 18.76
CA ASN A 283 3.57 25.16 19.60
C ASN A 283 2.16 24.58 19.74
N LEU A 284 1.92 23.34 19.31
CA LEU A 284 0.61 22.67 19.39
C LEU A 284 0.66 21.55 20.44
N ASN A 285 -0.07 21.73 21.54
CA ASN A 285 -0.08 20.84 22.69
C ASN A 285 -1.40 20.08 22.83
N MET A 286 -1.38 18.98 23.58
CA MET A 286 -2.56 18.16 23.85
C MET A 286 -3.68 19.02 24.48
N GLY A 287 -4.85 19.04 23.84
CA GLY A 287 -6.02 19.75 24.32
C GLY A 287 -6.11 21.22 23.94
N ASP A 288 -5.12 21.80 23.25
CA ASP A 288 -5.23 23.15 22.71
C ASP A 288 -6.42 23.24 21.75
N VAL A 289 -7.13 24.38 21.76
CA VAL A 289 -8.16 24.68 20.76
C VAL A 289 -7.56 25.68 19.78
N ILE A 290 -7.55 25.31 18.50
CA ILE A 290 -6.91 26.08 17.44
C ILE A 290 -7.89 26.34 16.30
N ASP A 291 -7.69 27.47 15.62
CA ASP A 291 -8.34 27.81 14.36
C ASP A 291 -7.34 27.58 13.21
N VAL A 292 -7.70 26.69 12.29
CA VAL A 292 -6.96 26.43 11.05
C VAL A 292 -7.66 27.14 9.90
N TYR A 293 -6.92 27.91 9.10
CA TYR A 293 -7.44 28.65 7.96
C TYR A 293 -6.85 28.07 6.66
N PRO A 294 -7.51 27.07 6.03
CA PRO A 294 -6.95 26.34 4.89
C PRO A 294 -6.54 27.23 3.72
N TYR A 295 -7.34 28.24 3.42
CA TYR A 295 -7.10 29.17 2.30
C TYR A 295 -6.09 30.28 2.63
N LYS A 296 -5.79 30.52 3.91
CA LYS A 296 -4.80 31.53 4.34
C LYS A 296 -3.45 30.91 4.68
N GLY A 297 -3.39 29.61 4.92
CA GLY A 297 -2.17 28.93 5.35
C GLY A 297 -1.77 29.29 6.79
N GLU A 298 -2.74 29.47 7.69
CA GLU A 298 -2.48 29.91 9.07
C GLU A 298 -3.08 28.94 10.10
N VAL A 299 -2.35 28.72 11.19
CA VAL A 299 -2.84 28.09 12.43
C VAL A 299 -2.77 29.12 13.55
N ARG A 300 -3.89 29.37 14.21
CA ARG A 300 -4.01 30.36 15.29
C ARG A 300 -4.57 29.74 16.56
N ASN A 301 -4.20 30.28 17.71
CA ASN A 301 -4.85 29.96 18.97
C ASN A 301 -6.30 30.49 18.92
N HIS A 302 -7.28 29.65 19.27
CA HIS A 302 -8.69 30.00 19.17
C HIS A 302 -9.11 31.10 20.16
N GLU A 303 -8.55 31.12 21.37
CA GLU A 303 -8.91 32.08 22.41
C GLU A 303 -8.21 33.43 22.22
N THR A 304 -6.93 33.42 21.86
CA THR A 304 -6.11 34.64 21.79
C THR A 304 -6.00 35.23 20.38
N GLY A 305 -6.22 34.43 19.33
CA GLY A 305 -5.99 34.82 17.93
C GLY A 305 -4.51 34.88 17.53
N GLU A 306 -3.58 34.52 18.43
CA GLU A 306 -2.14 34.48 18.19
C GLU A 306 -1.82 33.52 17.03
N LEU A 307 -0.92 33.94 16.13
CA LEU A 307 -0.42 33.10 15.04
C LEU A 307 0.59 32.09 15.60
N LEU A 308 0.23 30.81 15.56
CA LEU A 308 1.05 29.72 16.10
C LEU A 308 2.00 29.14 15.04
N ALA A 309 1.52 29.02 13.80
CA ALA A 309 2.27 28.52 12.66
C ALA A 309 1.65 28.95 11.33
N THR A 310 2.44 28.88 10.26
CA THR A 310 1.99 29.05 8.87
C THR A 310 2.30 27.79 8.07
N PHE A 311 1.49 27.50 7.05
CA PHE A 311 1.67 26.34 6.18
C PHE A 311 1.29 26.64 4.74
N GLU A 312 1.71 25.76 3.84
CA GLU A 312 1.25 25.72 2.45
C GLU A 312 0.61 24.34 2.22
N LEU A 313 -0.53 24.31 1.53
CA LEU A 313 -1.09 23.03 1.09
C LEU A 313 -0.19 22.45 0.00
N LYS A 314 0.00 21.14 0.00
CA LYS A 314 0.79 20.44 -1.04
C LYS A 314 0.31 20.80 -2.46
N THR A 315 -1.00 20.96 -2.61
CA THR A 315 -1.68 21.37 -3.84
C THR A 315 -3.01 22.03 -3.50
N ASP A 316 -3.43 23.01 -4.30
CA ASP A 316 -4.75 23.63 -4.19
C ASP A 316 -5.89 22.64 -4.44
N VAL A 317 -5.62 21.57 -5.17
CA VAL A 317 -6.60 20.53 -5.49
C VAL A 317 -7.11 19.82 -4.23
N LEU A 318 -6.34 19.79 -3.14
CA LEU A 318 -6.76 19.24 -1.83
C LEU A 318 -8.09 19.85 -1.34
N ILE A 319 -8.36 21.12 -1.67
CA ILE A 319 -9.62 21.79 -1.31
C ILE A 319 -10.81 21.09 -1.97
N ASP A 320 -10.67 20.74 -3.25
CA ASP A 320 -11.70 20.03 -4.00
C ASP A 320 -11.82 18.57 -3.54
N GLU A 321 -10.70 17.94 -3.17
CA GLU A 321 -10.66 16.56 -2.68
C GLU A 321 -11.47 16.42 -1.39
N VAL A 322 -11.23 17.30 -0.41
CA VAL A 322 -11.99 17.29 0.84
C VAL A 322 -13.48 17.51 0.58
N ARG A 323 -13.84 18.49 -0.27
CA ARG A 323 -15.24 18.75 -0.64
C ARG A 323 -15.90 17.53 -1.27
N ALA A 324 -15.20 16.83 -2.17
CA ALA A 324 -15.71 15.62 -2.83
C ALA A 324 -15.86 14.43 -1.87
N GLY A 325 -15.31 14.50 -0.65
CA GLY A 325 -15.24 13.38 0.29
C GLY A 325 -14.06 12.44 0.04
N GLY A 326 -13.03 12.93 -0.66
CA GLY A 326 -11.79 12.22 -0.96
C GLY A 326 -11.30 12.47 -2.38
N ARG A 327 -9.99 12.29 -2.59
CA ARG A 327 -9.37 12.38 -3.90
C ARG A 327 -9.94 11.36 -4.89
N ILE A 328 -10.18 10.12 -4.47
CA ILE A 328 -10.76 9.09 -5.36
C ILE A 328 -12.16 9.49 -5.88
N PRO A 329 -13.13 9.84 -5.02
CA PRO A 329 -14.42 10.39 -5.48
C PRO A 329 -14.28 11.60 -6.41
N LEU A 330 -13.33 12.50 -6.13
CA LEU A 330 -13.07 13.67 -6.99
C LEU A 330 -12.66 13.26 -8.40
N ILE A 331 -11.69 12.35 -8.55
CA ILE A 331 -11.21 11.91 -9.86
C ILE A 331 -12.33 11.28 -10.68
N ILE A 332 -13.11 10.38 -10.06
CA ILE A 332 -14.23 9.71 -10.72
C ILE A 332 -15.30 10.73 -11.14
N GLY A 333 -15.74 11.59 -10.22
CA GLY A 333 -16.78 12.58 -10.49
C GLY A 333 -16.35 13.65 -11.50
N ARG A 334 -15.09 14.12 -11.44
CA ARG A 334 -14.54 15.06 -12.41
C ARG A 334 -14.46 14.43 -13.81
N GLY A 335 -14.06 13.15 -13.89
CA GLY A 335 -14.08 12.39 -15.14
C GLY A 335 -15.49 12.24 -15.72
N LEU A 336 -16.48 11.94 -14.87
CA LEU A 336 -17.90 11.88 -15.26
C LEU A 336 -18.40 13.22 -15.81
N THR A 337 -18.12 14.33 -15.11
CA THR A 337 -18.44 15.68 -15.60
C THR A 337 -17.77 15.97 -16.94
N THR A 338 -16.50 15.60 -17.11
CA THR A 338 -15.76 15.82 -18.36
C THR A 338 -16.42 15.09 -19.53
N LYS A 339 -16.71 13.79 -19.38
CA LYS A 339 -17.42 13.00 -20.40
C LYS A 339 -18.78 13.58 -20.75
N ALA A 340 -19.56 14.02 -19.75
CA ALA A 340 -20.87 14.64 -19.97
C ALA A 340 -20.76 15.93 -20.79
N ARG A 341 -19.78 16.79 -20.48
CA ARG A 341 -19.55 18.04 -21.21
C ARG A 341 -19.12 17.81 -22.65
N GLU A 342 -18.22 16.85 -22.87
CA GLU A 342 -17.80 16.44 -24.23
C GLU A 342 -18.99 15.93 -25.06
N ALA A 343 -19.81 15.05 -24.49
CA ALA A 343 -21.02 14.52 -25.13
C ALA A 343 -22.04 15.61 -25.48
N LEU A 344 -22.15 16.65 -24.64
CA LEU A 344 -23.04 17.80 -24.85
C LEU A 344 -22.42 18.91 -25.73
N GLY A 345 -21.16 18.78 -26.17
CA GLY A 345 -20.46 19.79 -26.95
C GLY A 345 -20.14 21.08 -26.18
N LEU A 346 -20.01 20.98 -24.85
CA LEU A 346 -19.69 22.09 -23.96
C LEU A 346 -18.17 22.28 -23.81
N PRO A 347 -17.69 23.50 -23.52
CA PRO A 347 -16.27 23.76 -23.27
C PRO A 347 -15.80 23.06 -21.98
N HIS A 348 -14.48 22.99 -21.77
CA HIS A 348 -13.90 22.50 -20.53
C HIS A 348 -14.49 23.22 -19.29
N SER A 349 -14.65 22.51 -18.18
CA SER A 349 -15.23 23.06 -16.96
C SER A 349 -14.27 24.02 -16.26
N ASP A 350 -14.79 25.09 -15.68
CA ASP A 350 -14.10 26.03 -14.79
C ASP A 350 -14.45 25.83 -13.30
N VAL A 351 -15.24 24.80 -12.98
CA VAL A 351 -15.70 24.50 -11.62
C VAL A 351 -14.60 23.96 -10.71
N PHE A 352 -13.71 23.12 -11.27
CA PHE A 352 -12.68 22.42 -10.50
C PHE A 352 -11.36 23.18 -10.55
N ARG A 353 -10.64 23.18 -9.42
CA ARG A 353 -9.26 23.65 -9.35
C ARG A 353 -8.38 22.79 -10.26
N GLN A 354 -7.55 23.45 -11.04
CA GLN A 354 -6.56 22.80 -11.87
C GLN A 354 -5.29 22.55 -11.07
N ALA A 355 -4.56 21.51 -11.43
CA ALA A 355 -3.22 21.31 -10.92
C ALA A 355 -2.34 22.50 -11.33
N LYS A 356 -1.37 22.85 -10.47
CA LYS A 356 -0.44 23.94 -10.78
C LYS A 356 0.28 23.67 -12.10
N ASP A 357 0.38 24.70 -12.94
CA ASP A 357 1.28 24.63 -14.09
C ASP A 357 2.71 24.46 -13.59
N VAL A 358 3.43 23.49 -14.16
CA VAL A 358 4.86 23.36 -13.91
C VAL A 358 5.61 24.25 -14.89
N ALA A 359 6.55 25.04 -14.38
CA ALA A 359 7.34 25.96 -15.19
C ALA A 359 7.98 25.24 -16.39
N GLU A 360 7.94 25.88 -17.57
CA GLU A 360 8.62 25.37 -18.75
C GLU A 360 10.13 25.23 -18.47
N SER A 361 10.68 24.05 -18.74
CA SER A 361 12.11 23.76 -18.59
C SER A 361 12.62 23.03 -19.82
N SER A 362 13.71 23.54 -20.38
CA SER A 362 14.40 22.96 -21.54
C SER A 362 15.33 21.79 -21.18
N ARG A 363 15.51 21.49 -19.88
CA ARG A 363 16.42 20.42 -19.44
C ARG A 363 15.86 19.04 -19.72
N GLY A 364 16.67 18.00 -19.69
CA GLY A 364 16.22 16.63 -19.81
C GLY A 364 15.42 16.11 -18.61
N PHE A 365 15.01 14.84 -18.68
CA PHE A 365 14.25 14.12 -17.66
C PHE A 365 15.10 13.05 -16.99
N SER A 366 14.89 12.82 -15.68
CA SER A 366 15.45 11.67 -14.98
C SER A 366 14.81 10.36 -15.44
N LEU A 367 15.37 9.22 -15.02
CA LEU A 367 14.85 7.91 -15.39
C LEU A 367 13.41 7.72 -14.89
N ALA A 368 13.15 8.06 -13.62
CA ALA A 368 11.80 7.98 -13.06
C ALA A 368 10.81 8.88 -13.82
N GLN A 369 11.21 10.11 -14.16
CA GLN A 369 10.38 11.05 -14.91
C GLN A 369 10.01 10.52 -16.30
N LYS A 370 10.95 9.85 -17.00
CA LYS A 370 10.69 9.20 -18.29
C LYS A 370 9.77 7.99 -18.16
N MET A 371 9.95 7.15 -17.14
CA MET A 371 9.08 5.99 -16.91
C MET A 371 7.63 6.43 -16.67
N VAL A 372 7.40 7.42 -15.80
CA VAL A 372 6.06 7.96 -15.55
C VAL A 372 5.51 8.66 -16.79
N GLY A 373 6.33 9.46 -17.49
CA GLY A 373 5.95 10.09 -18.76
C GLY A 373 5.44 9.08 -19.78
N ARG A 374 6.19 7.99 -19.98
CA ARG A 374 5.81 6.93 -20.91
C ARG A 374 4.48 6.28 -20.55
N ALA A 375 4.21 6.08 -19.26
CA ALA A 375 2.92 5.54 -18.78
C ALA A 375 1.76 6.52 -18.97
N CYS A 376 2.04 7.82 -19.14
CA CYS A 376 1.08 8.88 -19.47
C CYS A 376 1.05 9.23 -20.97
N GLY A 377 1.84 8.55 -21.82
CA GLY A 377 1.91 8.82 -23.26
C GLY A 377 2.74 10.06 -23.66
N VAL A 378 3.58 10.58 -22.77
CA VAL A 378 4.47 11.75 -23.02
C VAL A 378 5.95 11.40 -22.78
N LYS A 379 6.87 12.31 -23.09
CA LYS A 379 8.32 12.05 -22.94
C LYS A 379 8.81 11.99 -21.49
N GLY A 380 8.17 12.72 -20.60
CA GLY A 380 8.52 12.79 -19.18
C GLY A 380 7.52 13.63 -18.40
N ILE A 381 7.41 13.40 -17.09
CA ILE A 381 6.62 14.23 -16.17
C ILE A 381 7.56 15.00 -15.25
N ARG A 382 7.32 16.30 -15.08
CA ARG A 382 8.11 17.15 -14.19
C ARG A 382 7.62 17.06 -12.74
N PRO A 383 8.50 17.25 -11.74
CA PRO A 383 8.08 17.33 -10.34
C PRO A 383 7.02 18.41 -10.12
N GLY A 384 6.02 18.11 -9.28
CA GLY A 384 4.90 18.96 -8.96
C GLY A 384 3.74 18.93 -9.98
N ALA A 385 3.91 18.27 -11.13
CA ALA A 385 2.82 18.07 -12.08
C ALA A 385 1.90 16.94 -11.59
N TYR A 386 0.59 17.13 -11.74
CA TYR A 386 -0.38 16.05 -11.62
C TYR A 386 -0.37 15.18 -12.88
N CYS A 387 -0.46 13.87 -12.71
CA CYS A 387 -0.58 12.92 -13.81
C CYS A 387 -1.32 11.63 -13.37
N GLU A 388 -1.76 10.84 -14.35
CA GLU A 388 -2.48 9.58 -14.14
C GLU A 388 -1.79 8.44 -14.90
N PRO A 389 -0.60 7.97 -14.48
CA PRO A 389 0.10 6.90 -15.17
C PRO A 389 -0.73 5.61 -15.27
N LYS A 390 -0.62 4.93 -16.41
CA LYS A 390 -1.15 3.57 -16.59
C LYS A 390 -0.48 2.58 -15.62
N MET A 391 -1.30 1.79 -14.95
CA MET A 391 -0.87 0.73 -14.02
C MET A 391 -0.65 -0.59 -14.78
N THR A 392 0.61 -0.98 -14.93
CA THR A 392 1.00 -2.22 -15.62
C THR A 392 1.00 -3.43 -14.67
N SER A 393 1.42 -3.25 -13.42
CA SER A 393 1.43 -4.31 -12.41
C SER A 393 0.96 -3.78 -11.06
N VAL A 394 0.04 -4.51 -10.43
CA VAL A 394 -0.53 -4.17 -9.11
C VAL A 394 -0.37 -5.36 -8.16
N GLY A 395 0.31 -5.14 -7.03
CA GLY A 395 0.50 -6.15 -5.98
C GLY A 395 -0.50 -6.05 -4.82
N SER A 396 -0.97 -7.18 -4.31
CA SER A 396 -1.79 -7.30 -3.11
C SER A 396 -1.31 -8.47 -2.24
N GLN A 397 -1.34 -8.29 -0.92
CA GLN A 397 -0.95 -9.30 0.08
C GLN A 397 -2.07 -9.54 1.10
N ASP A 398 -1.95 -10.56 1.93
CA ASP A 398 -3.04 -11.17 2.70
C ASP A 398 -3.46 -10.42 3.99
N THR A 399 -2.70 -9.41 4.43
CA THR A 399 -3.07 -8.56 5.59
C THR A 399 -3.63 -7.19 5.22
N THR A 400 -3.44 -6.76 3.97
CA THR A 400 -4.11 -5.59 3.38
C THR A 400 -5.20 -6.01 2.39
N GLY A 401 -5.08 -7.20 1.80
CA GLY A 401 -6.00 -7.78 0.82
C GLY A 401 -7.47 -7.77 1.24
N PRO A 402 -7.83 -8.17 2.48
CA PRO A 402 -9.21 -8.04 2.97
C PRO A 402 -9.75 -6.60 2.93
N MET A 403 -8.94 -5.60 3.29
CA MET A 403 -9.35 -4.19 3.16
C MET A 403 -9.43 -3.79 1.68
N THR A 404 -8.46 -4.19 0.84
CA THR A 404 -8.48 -3.90 -0.60
C THR A 404 -9.71 -4.51 -1.28
N ARG A 405 -10.13 -5.71 -0.88
CA ARG A 405 -11.39 -6.35 -1.31
C ARG A 405 -12.59 -5.47 -0.97
N ASP A 406 -12.66 -4.96 0.26
CA ASP A 406 -13.78 -4.14 0.71
C ASP A 406 -13.81 -2.78 -0.02
N GLU A 407 -12.66 -2.15 -0.26
CA GLU A 407 -12.57 -0.94 -1.08
C GLU A 407 -12.94 -1.21 -2.56
N LEU A 408 -12.60 -2.38 -3.12
CA LEU A 408 -13.03 -2.80 -4.46
C LEU A 408 -14.55 -3.02 -4.54
N LYS A 409 -15.16 -3.54 -3.47
CA LYS A 409 -16.63 -3.68 -3.38
C LYS A 409 -17.30 -2.30 -3.37
N ASP A 410 -16.78 -1.36 -2.57
CA ASP A 410 -17.30 0.01 -2.49
C ASP A 410 -17.17 0.76 -3.83
N LEU A 411 -16.08 0.53 -4.58
CA LEU A 411 -15.87 1.06 -5.93
C LEU A 411 -16.68 0.34 -7.02
N ALA A 412 -17.57 -0.58 -6.66
CA ALA A 412 -18.37 -1.38 -7.59
C ALA A 412 -17.54 -2.16 -8.64
N CYS A 413 -16.32 -2.57 -8.29
CA CYS A 413 -15.40 -3.24 -9.21
C CYS A 413 -15.80 -4.70 -9.44
N LEU A 414 -16.18 -5.02 -10.68
CA LEU A 414 -16.50 -6.37 -11.15
C LEU A 414 -15.38 -7.00 -12.01
N GLY A 415 -14.37 -6.22 -12.41
CA GLY A 415 -13.23 -6.69 -13.19
C GLY A 415 -12.09 -5.68 -13.15
N PHE A 416 -10.85 -6.16 -13.25
CA PHE A 416 -9.67 -5.29 -13.24
C PHE A 416 -9.34 -4.75 -14.64
N SER A 417 -9.03 -3.46 -14.70
CA SER A 417 -8.51 -2.82 -15.92
C SER A 417 -6.99 -2.71 -15.92
N ALA A 418 -6.34 -2.81 -14.75
CA ALA A 418 -4.89 -2.92 -14.67
C ALA A 418 -4.40 -4.18 -15.40
N ASP A 419 -3.23 -4.10 -16.05
CA ASP A 419 -2.78 -5.18 -16.93
C ASP A 419 -2.47 -6.48 -16.17
N LEU A 420 -1.97 -6.36 -14.93
CA LEU A 420 -1.80 -7.50 -14.03
C LEU A 420 -2.10 -7.06 -12.60
N VAL A 421 -2.95 -7.84 -11.93
CA VAL A 421 -3.19 -7.75 -10.48
C VAL A 421 -2.80 -9.09 -9.87
N MET A 422 -1.93 -9.10 -8.84
CA MET A 422 -1.46 -10.33 -8.19
C MET A 422 -1.76 -10.30 -6.69
N GLN A 423 -2.31 -11.39 -6.16
CA GLN A 423 -2.56 -11.60 -4.72
C GLN A 423 -1.65 -12.68 -4.15
N SER A 424 -0.98 -12.41 -3.03
CA SER A 424 -0.18 -13.40 -2.27
C SER A 424 -0.79 -13.79 -0.93
N PHE A 425 -0.29 -14.87 -0.32
CA PHE A 425 -0.65 -15.33 1.04
C PHE A 425 0.61 -15.61 1.86
N CYS A 426 1.33 -14.55 2.23
CA CYS A 426 2.68 -14.65 2.76
C CYS A 426 2.83 -14.18 4.20
N HIS A 427 1.92 -13.34 4.69
CA HIS A 427 1.97 -12.79 6.03
C HIS A 427 1.22 -13.64 7.06
N THR A 428 0.27 -14.46 6.61
CA THR A 428 -0.64 -15.24 7.47
C THR A 428 -0.57 -16.76 7.28
N ALA A 429 0.27 -17.25 6.37
CA ALA A 429 0.30 -18.67 6.02
C ALA A 429 0.94 -19.59 7.09
N ALA A 430 1.87 -19.08 7.89
CA ALA A 430 2.66 -19.93 8.78
C ALA A 430 1.85 -20.43 10.00
N TYR A 431 1.06 -19.56 10.62
CA TYR A 431 0.26 -19.89 11.81
C TYR A 431 -1.16 -19.29 11.71
N PRO A 432 -1.98 -19.74 10.74
CA PRO A 432 -3.24 -19.08 10.41
C PRO A 432 -4.25 -19.19 11.56
N LYS A 433 -4.87 -18.08 11.92
CA LYS A 433 -6.08 -18.04 12.76
C LYS A 433 -7.30 -18.49 11.93
N PRO A 434 -8.43 -18.86 12.56
CA PRO A 434 -9.64 -19.25 11.81
C PRO A 434 -10.13 -18.21 10.79
N VAL A 435 -9.96 -16.93 11.09
CA VAL A 435 -10.28 -15.82 10.15
C VAL A 435 -9.29 -15.71 8.99
N ASP A 436 -8.02 -16.05 9.21
CA ASP A 436 -7.00 -16.11 8.15
C ASP A 436 -7.32 -17.27 7.20
N VAL A 437 -7.72 -18.43 7.74
CA VAL A 437 -8.20 -19.58 6.94
C VAL A 437 -9.41 -19.19 6.07
N THR A 438 -10.36 -18.43 6.62
CA THR A 438 -11.49 -17.90 5.85
C THR A 438 -11.00 -17.00 4.70
N THR A 439 -10.00 -16.16 4.97
CA THR A 439 -9.36 -15.32 3.94
C THR A 439 -8.69 -16.17 2.86
N HIS A 440 -7.98 -17.24 3.24
CA HIS A 440 -7.33 -18.16 2.30
C HIS A 440 -8.31 -18.88 1.39
N HIS A 441 -9.55 -19.09 1.84
CA HIS A 441 -10.60 -19.72 1.04
C HIS A 441 -11.43 -18.77 0.19
N THR A 442 -11.53 -17.48 0.53
CA THR A 442 -12.45 -16.55 -0.12
C THR A 442 -11.76 -15.50 -0.99
N LEU A 443 -10.57 -15.04 -0.59
CA LEU A 443 -9.84 -14.01 -1.31
C LEU A 443 -9.29 -14.47 -2.68
N PRO A 444 -8.85 -15.73 -2.89
CA PRO A 444 -8.43 -16.17 -4.21
C PRO A 444 -9.50 -16.00 -5.28
N ASP A 445 -10.71 -16.52 -5.04
CA ASP A 445 -11.82 -16.46 -5.99
C ASP A 445 -12.26 -15.02 -6.25
N PHE A 446 -12.28 -14.17 -5.22
CA PHE A 446 -12.60 -12.76 -5.38
C PHE A 446 -11.65 -12.06 -6.38
N ILE A 447 -10.36 -12.37 -6.34
CA ILE A 447 -9.34 -11.81 -7.21
C ILE A 447 -9.38 -12.44 -8.61
N MET A 448 -9.48 -13.78 -8.70
CA MET A 448 -9.50 -14.50 -9.97
C MET A 448 -10.73 -14.17 -10.81
N ASN A 449 -11.90 -14.04 -10.19
CA ASN A 449 -13.14 -13.67 -10.90
C ASN A 449 -13.10 -12.25 -11.49
N ARG A 450 -12.08 -11.46 -11.15
CA ARG A 450 -11.82 -10.12 -11.70
C ARG A 450 -10.65 -10.09 -12.68
N GLY A 451 -10.10 -11.25 -13.07
CA GLY A 451 -8.97 -11.37 -13.98
C GLY A 451 -7.59 -11.29 -13.31
N GLY A 452 -7.53 -11.35 -11.96
CA GLY A 452 -6.29 -11.30 -11.21
C GLY A 452 -5.63 -12.68 -11.00
N VAL A 453 -4.32 -12.69 -10.81
CA VAL A 453 -3.53 -13.88 -10.46
C VAL A 453 -3.54 -14.07 -8.95
N SER A 454 -3.81 -15.30 -8.49
CA SER A 454 -3.76 -15.64 -7.07
C SER A 454 -2.68 -16.69 -6.80
N LEU A 455 -1.79 -16.39 -5.87
CA LEU A 455 -0.86 -17.36 -5.30
C LEU A 455 -1.54 -18.18 -4.18
N ARG A 456 -0.82 -19.13 -3.59
CA ARG A 456 -1.34 -20.04 -2.57
C ARG A 456 -0.60 -19.83 -1.22
N PRO A 457 -1.24 -20.10 -0.07
CA PRO A 457 -0.54 -20.16 1.21
C PRO A 457 0.64 -21.14 1.13
N GLY A 458 1.82 -20.68 1.54
CA GLY A 458 3.08 -21.44 1.46
C GLY A 458 3.89 -21.24 0.16
N ASP A 459 3.39 -20.50 -0.82
CA ASP A 459 4.17 -20.12 -2.01
C ASP A 459 5.32 -19.15 -1.66
N GLY A 460 5.08 -18.28 -0.68
CA GLY A 460 6.07 -17.35 -0.16
C GLY A 460 5.77 -15.88 -0.43
N VAL A 461 6.77 -15.04 -0.20
CA VAL A 461 6.71 -13.58 -0.09
C VAL A 461 6.25 -12.93 -1.39
N ILE A 462 5.29 -12.00 -1.28
CA ILE A 462 4.71 -11.23 -2.39
C ILE A 462 5.74 -10.76 -3.41
N HIS A 463 6.78 -10.06 -2.98
CA HIS A 463 7.69 -9.35 -3.89
C HIS A 463 8.60 -10.30 -4.66
N SER A 464 8.98 -11.43 -4.07
CA SER A 464 9.77 -12.47 -4.74
C SER A 464 9.03 -13.14 -5.91
N TRP A 465 7.69 -13.07 -5.90
CA TRP A 465 6.82 -13.51 -7.00
C TRP A 465 6.44 -12.35 -7.92
N LEU A 466 5.99 -11.22 -7.37
CA LEU A 466 5.54 -10.05 -8.14
C LEU A 466 6.66 -9.51 -9.02
N ASN A 467 7.89 -9.44 -8.51
CA ASN A 467 9.04 -8.96 -9.28
C ASN A 467 9.30 -9.83 -10.51
N ARG A 468 8.98 -11.13 -10.44
CA ARG A 468 9.05 -12.06 -11.56
C ARG A 468 7.93 -11.90 -12.59
N MET A 469 6.98 -11.00 -12.36
CA MET A 469 5.86 -10.71 -13.25
C MET A 469 5.93 -9.30 -13.87
N LEU A 470 7.02 -8.57 -13.65
CA LEU A 470 7.16 -7.19 -14.11
C LEU A 470 7.58 -7.09 -15.59
N LEU A 471 7.30 -5.93 -16.17
CA LEU A 471 7.82 -5.52 -17.48
C LEU A 471 8.76 -4.32 -17.28
N PRO A 472 9.95 -4.29 -17.91
CA PRO A 472 10.90 -3.19 -17.75
C PRO A 472 10.31 -1.82 -18.09
N ASP A 473 10.76 -0.79 -17.37
CA ASP A 473 10.40 0.62 -17.54
C ASP A 473 8.89 0.94 -17.39
N THR A 474 8.09 0.02 -16.88
CA THR A 474 6.65 0.24 -16.66
C THR A 474 6.36 0.73 -15.24
N VAL A 475 5.17 1.30 -15.05
CA VAL A 475 4.73 1.85 -13.76
C VAL A 475 3.71 0.91 -13.10
N GLY A 476 3.76 0.81 -11.77
CA GLY A 476 2.74 0.10 -11.00
C GLY A 476 2.61 0.56 -9.56
N THR A 477 1.86 -0.21 -8.78
CA THR A 477 1.61 0.06 -7.36
C THR A 477 1.37 -1.25 -6.60
N GLY A 478 1.17 -1.17 -5.29
CA GLY A 478 0.75 -2.32 -4.50
C GLY A 478 0.32 -1.94 -3.09
N GLY A 479 -0.53 -2.79 -2.52
CA GLY A 479 -1.06 -2.70 -1.15
C GLY A 479 -0.04 -3.09 -0.09
N ASP A 480 1.22 -2.76 -0.32
CA ASP A 480 2.35 -3.08 0.54
C ASP A 480 3.47 -2.05 0.34
N SER A 481 3.98 -1.47 1.43
CA SER A 481 5.00 -0.41 1.40
C SER A 481 6.32 -0.83 0.77
N HIS A 482 6.58 -2.12 0.65
CA HIS A 482 7.78 -2.71 0.06
C HIS A 482 7.57 -3.12 -1.41
N THR A 483 6.45 -2.70 -2.01
CA THR A 483 6.26 -2.79 -3.47
C THR A 483 7.19 -1.80 -4.16
N ARG A 484 8.45 -2.19 -4.37
CA ARG A 484 9.53 -1.34 -4.90
C ARG A 484 10.19 -2.04 -6.09
N PHE A 485 9.61 -1.86 -7.27
CA PHE A 485 9.99 -2.62 -8.45
C PHE A 485 11.49 -2.46 -8.78
N PRO A 486 12.24 -3.57 -8.96
CA PRO A 486 13.65 -3.51 -9.35
C PRO A 486 13.84 -3.22 -10.85
N ILE A 487 12.77 -3.35 -11.65
CA ILE A 487 12.71 -2.97 -13.07
C ILE A 487 11.41 -2.21 -13.33
N GLY A 488 11.52 -0.98 -13.86
CA GLY A 488 10.41 -0.02 -13.85
C GLY A 488 10.35 0.77 -12.54
N ILE A 489 9.17 1.28 -12.19
CA ILE A 489 8.95 2.05 -10.96
C ILE A 489 7.59 1.75 -10.35
N SER A 490 7.52 1.74 -9.02
CA SER A 490 6.26 1.60 -8.30
C SER A 490 6.10 2.63 -7.20
N PHE A 491 4.85 3.05 -6.97
CA PHE A 491 4.45 3.92 -5.87
C PHE A 491 3.47 3.16 -4.97
N PRO A 492 3.91 2.61 -3.83
CA PRO A 492 3.02 1.93 -2.90
C PRO A 492 1.91 2.81 -2.36
N ALA A 493 0.79 2.20 -2.04
CA ALA A 493 -0.36 2.93 -1.55
C ALA A 493 -1.20 2.14 -0.54
N GLY A 494 -2.11 2.84 0.13
CA GLY A 494 -3.15 2.23 0.95
C GLY A 494 -4.20 1.52 0.09
N SER A 495 -4.97 0.62 0.71
CA SER A 495 -5.95 -0.25 0.04
C SER A 495 -6.97 0.48 -0.85
N GLY A 496 -7.35 1.73 -0.53
CA GLY A 496 -8.29 2.51 -1.35
C GLY A 496 -7.73 2.86 -2.73
N LEU A 497 -6.53 3.43 -2.77
CA LEU A 497 -5.87 3.78 -4.02
C LEU A 497 -5.45 2.53 -4.82
N VAL A 498 -5.08 1.45 -4.15
CA VAL A 498 -4.77 0.18 -4.81
C VAL A 498 -6.01 -0.43 -5.45
N ALA A 499 -7.17 -0.35 -4.78
CA ALA A 499 -8.45 -0.76 -5.34
C ALA A 499 -8.80 0.07 -6.59
N PHE A 500 -8.66 1.40 -6.50
CA PHE A 500 -8.86 2.30 -7.64
C PHE A 500 -7.93 1.97 -8.81
N ALA A 501 -6.64 1.77 -8.54
CA ALA A 501 -5.62 1.44 -9.53
C ALA A 501 -5.90 0.11 -10.23
N ALA A 502 -6.30 -0.91 -9.49
CA ALA A 502 -6.68 -2.20 -10.05
C ALA A 502 -7.95 -2.11 -10.90
N ALA A 503 -8.97 -1.38 -10.43
CA ALA A 503 -10.25 -1.25 -11.10
C ALA A 503 -10.18 -0.43 -12.39
N THR A 504 -9.46 0.69 -12.38
CA THR A 504 -9.42 1.66 -13.50
C THR A 504 -8.19 1.51 -14.40
N GLY A 505 -7.13 0.84 -13.93
CA GLY A 505 -5.88 0.69 -14.67
C GLY A 505 -5.02 1.97 -14.71
N VAL A 506 -5.35 2.98 -13.91
CA VAL A 506 -4.59 4.24 -13.76
C VAL A 506 -4.47 4.63 -12.29
N MET A 507 -3.56 5.53 -11.94
CA MET A 507 -3.38 5.98 -10.55
C MET A 507 -3.09 7.48 -10.50
N PRO A 508 -3.83 8.29 -9.71
CA PRO A 508 -3.48 9.70 -9.50
C PRO A 508 -2.10 9.83 -8.85
N LEU A 509 -1.29 10.74 -9.38
CA LEU A 509 0.05 11.01 -8.89
C LEU A 509 0.41 12.49 -9.06
N ASP A 510 0.63 13.18 -7.95
CA ASP A 510 1.45 14.40 -7.96
C ASP A 510 2.91 13.99 -8.02
N MET A 511 3.55 14.24 -9.16
CA MET A 511 4.90 13.75 -9.43
C MET A 511 5.89 14.28 -8.38
N PRO A 512 6.53 13.41 -7.58
CA PRO A 512 7.51 13.84 -6.60
C PRO A 512 8.79 14.38 -7.24
N GLU A 513 9.54 15.18 -6.48
CA GLU A 513 10.93 15.47 -6.79
C GLU A 513 11.81 14.22 -6.59
N SER A 514 13.00 14.20 -7.21
CA SER A 514 13.94 13.07 -7.14
C SER A 514 15.21 13.40 -6.34
N VAL A 515 15.80 12.39 -5.70
CA VAL A 515 17.14 12.42 -5.08
C VAL A 515 17.99 11.36 -5.76
N LEU A 516 19.16 11.75 -6.27
CA LEU A 516 20.09 10.83 -6.91
C LEU A 516 21.11 10.31 -5.89
N VAL A 517 21.24 8.99 -5.78
CA VAL A 517 22.33 8.32 -5.08
C VAL A 517 23.20 7.61 -6.11
N ARG A 518 24.49 7.94 -6.14
CA ARG A 518 25.43 7.34 -7.11
C ARG A 518 26.59 6.69 -6.40
N PHE A 519 26.72 5.38 -6.58
CA PHE A 519 27.88 4.62 -6.13
C PHE A 519 29.02 4.71 -7.16
N LYS A 520 30.26 4.70 -6.69
CA LYS A 520 31.46 4.64 -7.55
C LYS A 520 32.54 3.79 -6.91
N GLY A 521 33.41 3.20 -7.73
CA GLY A 521 34.53 2.38 -7.26
C GLY A 521 34.19 0.89 -7.21
N LYS A 522 34.86 0.15 -6.32
CA LYS A 522 34.72 -1.31 -6.17
C LYS A 522 34.41 -1.66 -4.72
N MET A 523 33.47 -2.59 -4.50
CA MET A 523 33.18 -3.13 -3.17
C MET A 523 34.45 -3.71 -2.54
N GLN A 524 34.66 -3.39 -1.25
CA GLN A 524 35.78 -3.90 -0.47
C GLN A 524 35.54 -5.36 -0.04
N PRO A 525 36.59 -6.12 0.32
CA PRO A 525 36.44 -7.49 0.79
C PRO A 525 35.46 -7.61 1.97
N GLY A 526 34.61 -8.65 1.95
CA GLY A 526 33.60 -8.90 2.98
C GLY A 526 32.41 -7.92 3.02
N ILE A 527 32.40 -6.85 2.20
CA ILE A 527 31.26 -5.94 2.10
C ILE A 527 30.20 -6.52 1.17
N THR A 528 28.96 -6.49 1.63
CA THR A 528 27.79 -7.01 0.93
C THR A 528 26.95 -5.89 0.32
N LEU A 529 26.00 -6.24 -0.53
CA LEU A 529 25.04 -5.27 -1.06
C LEU A 529 24.16 -4.66 0.04
N ARG A 530 23.87 -5.43 1.09
CA ARG A 530 23.09 -4.95 2.24
C ARG A 530 23.83 -3.87 3.04
N ASP A 531 25.17 -3.89 3.05
CA ASP A 531 25.96 -2.82 3.64
C ASP A 531 25.83 -1.52 2.82
N LEU A 532 25.78 -1.62 1.48
CA LEU A 532 25.54 -0.47 0.59
C LEU A 532 24.14 0.12 0.80
N VAL A 533 23.13 -0.73 1.08
CA VAL A 533 21.79 -0.27 1.49
C VAL A 533 21.88 0.61 2.73
N HIS A 534 22.58 0.16 3.78
CA HIS A 534 22.73 0.92 5.02
C HIS A 534 23.73 2.08 4.91
N ALA A 535 24.61 2.08 3.90
CA ALA A 535 25.48 3.21 3.61
C ALA A 535 24.69 4.46 3.17
N ILE A 536 23.54 4.30 2.52
CA ILE A 536 22.70 5.43 2.12
C ILE A 536 22.27 6.30 3.32
N PRO A 537 21.61 5.76 4.37
CA PRO A 537 21.34 6.53 5.59
C PRO A 537 22.61 7.05 6.26
N LEU A 538 23.66 6.23 6.36
CA LEU A 538 24.91 6.63 7.02
C LEU A 538 25.53 7.88 6.37
N TYR A 539 25.64 7.91 5.04
CA TYR A 539 26.21 9.04 4.31
C TYR A 539 25.28 10.26 4.31
N ALA A 540 23.95 10.05 4.24
CA ALA A 540 23.00 11.14 4.39
C ALA A 540 23.10 11.82 5.77
N ILE A 541 23.32 11.03 6.84
CA ILE A 541 23.58 11.55 8.19
C ILE A 541 24.91 12.31 8.24
N LYS A 542 25.99 11.71 7.72
CA LYS A 542 27.31 12.37 7.67
C LYS A 542 27.27 13.72 6.92
N GLN A 543 26.41 13.85 5.91
CA GLN A 543 26.22 15.08 5.14
C GLN A 543 25.16 16.03 5.74
N GLY A 544 24.50 15.67 6.85
CA GLY A 544 23.46 16.48 7.49
C GLY A 544 22.13 16.54 6.75
N LEU A 545 21.90 15.64 5.80
CA LEU A 545 20.68 15.51 4.99
C LEU A 545 19.62 14.59 5.62
N LEU A 546 20.03 13.80 6.62
CA LEU A 546 19.16 12.93 7.41
C LEU A 546 19.51 13.09 8.91
N THR A 547 18.52 13.08 9.78
CA THR A 547 18.70 13.06 11.24
C THR A 547 17.95 11.90 11.88
N VAL A 548 18.53 11.31 12.94
CA VAL A 548 17.89 10.25 13.75
C VAL A 548 16.82 10.83 14.69
N GLU A 549 17.07 12.01 15.27
CA GLU A 549 16.13 12.71 16.16
C GLU A 549 14.75 12.89 15.48
N LYS A 550 13.68 12.60 16.22
CA LYS A 550 12.31 12.60 15.70
C LYS A 550 11.73 14.01 15.68
N LYS A 551 11.99 14.79 16.72
CA LYS A 551 11.55 16.19 16.78
C LYS A 551 12.32 17.03 15.76
N GLY A 552 11.59 17.62 14.80
CA GLY A 552 12.22 18.42 13.74
C GLY A 552 13.07 17.60 12.76
N LYS A 553 12.73 16.31 12.58
CA LYS A 553 13.47 15.37 11.74
C LYS A 553 13.73 15.92 10.33
N LYS A 554 15.00 15.93 9.93
CA LYS A 554 15.42 16.15 8.55
C LYS A 554 15.51 14.81 7.84
N ASN A 555 14.89 14.71 6.67
CA ASN A 555 15.02 13.54 5.82
C ASN A 555 14.89 13.97 4.36
N ILE A 556 16.02 14.07 3.65
CA ILE A 556 16.06 14.47 2.25
C ILE A 556 15.25 13.54 1.35
N PHE A 557 15.07 12.27 1.72
CA PHE A 557 14.37 11.27 0.90
C PHE A 557 12.84 11.30 1.09
N SER A 558 12.36 11.88 2.20
CA SER A 558 10.94 11.82 2.58
C SER A 558 10.05 12.46 1.52
N GLY A 559 9.12 11.67 0.98
CA GLY A 559 8.17 12.14 -0.03
C GLY A 559 8.74 12.29 -1.43
N ARG A 560 9.99 11.88 -1.67
CA ARG A 560 10.69 11.98 -2.97
C ARG A 560 10.88 10.62 -3.62
N ILE A 561 11.29 10.61 -4.88
CA ILE A 561 11.76 9.39 -5.55
C ILE A 561 13.26 9.23 -5.27
N LEU A 562 13.66 8.05 -4.83
CA LEU A 562 15.08 7.67 -4.71
C LEU A 562 15.56 7.06 -6.04
N GLU A 563 16.48 7.71 -6.73
CA GLU A 563 17.07 7.20 -7.97
C GLU A 563 18.51 6.73 -7.72
N ILE A 564 18.86 5.52 -8.12
CA ILE A 564 20.14 4.88 -7.81
C ILE A 564 20.94 4.58 -9.08
N GLU A 565 22.23 4.94 -9.08
CA GLU A 565 23.17 4.67 -10.17
C GLU A 565 24.51 4.11 -9.66
N GLY A 566 25.31 3.57 -10.58
CA GLY A 566 26.70 3.15 -10.32
C GLY A 566 26.92 1.65 -10.15
N LEU A 567 25.85 0.85 -10.17
CA LEU A 567 25.89 -0.61 -10.02
C LEU A 567 25.05 -1.31 -11.12
N PRO A 568 25.31 -1.05 -12.41
CA PRO A 568 24.39 -1.44 -13.47
C PRO A 568 24.34 -2.95 -13.76
N ASP A 569 25.34 -3.71 -13.29
CA ASP A 569 25.48 -5.15 -13.57
C ASP A 569 24.92 -6.04 -12.45
N LEU A 570 24.23 -5.48 -11.47
CA LEU A 570 23.54 -6.25 -10.44
C LEU A 570 22.47 -7.15 -11.08
N LYS A 571 22.31 -8.36 -10.53
CA LYS A 571 21.13 -9.17 -10.85
C LYS A 571 19.87 -8.46 -10.36
N VAL A 572 18.73 -8.71 -11.00
CA VAL A 572 17.47 -8.02 -10.67
C VAL A 572 17.05 -8.26 -9.21
N GLU A 573 17.29 -9.46 -8.68
CA GLU A 573 17.03 -9.78 -7.27
C GLU A 573 17.97 -9.04 -6.30
N GLN A 574 19.18 -8.71 -6.74
CA GLN A 574 20.10 -7.87 -5.96
C GLN A 574 19.68 -6.40 -6.01
N ALA A 575 19.33 -5.91 -7.19
CA ALA A 575 18.80 -4.56 -7.37
C ALA A 575 17.59 -4.31 -6.45
N PHE A 576 16.77 -5.35 -6.23
CA PHE A 576 15.66 -5.29 -5.29
C PHE A 576 16.09 -5.01 -3.84
N GLU A 577 17.25 -5.45 -3.36
CA GLU A 577 17.72 -5.12 -2.00
C GLU A 577 17.85 -3.59 -1.79
N LEU A 578 18.26 -2.86 -2.83
CA LEU A 578 18.37 -1.40 -2.82
C LEU A 578 17.00 -0.72 -2.97
N THR A 579 16.17 -1.18 -3.91
CA THR A 579 14.86 -0.56 -4.14
C THR A 579 13.91 -0.85 -2.98
N ASP A 580 13.92 -2.04 -2.40
CA ASP A 580 13.07 -2.46 -1.28
C ASP A 580 13.26 -1.54 -0.06
N ALA A 581 14.52 -1.31 0.32
CA ALA A 581 14.89 -0.47 1.46
C ALA A 581 14.60 1.04 1.27
N SER A 582 14.24 1.48 0.06
CA SER A 582 13.77 2.86 -0.16
C SER A 582 12.51 3.18 0.65
N ALA A 583 11.72 2.15 1.01
CA ALA A 583 10.56 2.30 1.89
C ALA A 583 10.94 2.88 3.25
N GLU A 584 12.04 2.44 3.84
CA GLU A 584 12.55 2.92 5.13
C GLU A 584 13.18 4.31 5.05
N ARG A 585 13.43 4.84 3.84
CA ARG A 585 13.80 6.25 3.63
C ARG A 585 12.59 7.18 3.59
N SER A 586 11.36 6.64 3.72
CA SER A 586 10.11 7.35 3.44
C SER A 586 10.04 7.87 2.00
N ALA A 587 10.73 7.22 1.06
CA ALA A 587 10.64 7.56 -0.36
C ALA A 587 9.27 7.16 -0.92
N ALA A 588 8.70 8.01 -1.78
CA ALA A 588 7.45 7.74 -2.48
C ALA A 588 7.59 6.59 -3.49
N GLY A 589 8.75 6.50 -4.15
CA GLY A 589 9.10 5.46 -5.11
C GLY A 589 10.62 5.33 -5.23
N CYS A 590 11.08 4.34 -5.99
CA CYS A 590 12.50 4.14 -6.26
C CYS A 590 12.72 3.64 -7.67
N THR A 591 13.85 4.02 -8.27
CA THR A 591 14.38 3.43 -9.51
C THR A 591 15.86 3.17 -9.35
N ILE A 592 16.37 2.18 -10.08
CA ILE A 592 17.79 1.84 -10.16
C ILE A 592 18.16 1.64 -11.62
N LYS A 593 19.26 2.26 -12.06
CA LYS A 593 19.78 2.10 -13.41
C LYS A 593 20.50 0.74 -13.53
N LEU A 594 19.99 -0.13 -14.39
CA LEU A 594 20.58 -1.43 -14.72
C LEU A 594 20.90 -1.52 -16.21
N ASN A 595 21.89 -2.35 -16.53
CA ASN A 595 22.14 -2.80 -17.89
C ASN A 595 21.06 -3.81 -18.32
N LYS A 596 20.97 -4.08 -19.62
CA LYS A 596 19.95 -4.98 -20.18
C LYS A 596 20.23 -6.46 -19.90
N GLU A 597 21.50 -6.84 -19.76
CA GLU A 597 21.92 -8.23 -19.64
C GLU A 597 21.32 -8.94 -18.39
N PRO A 598 21.36 -8.35 -17.18
CA PRO A 598 20.66 -8.93 -16.02
C PRO A 598 19.15 -9.04 -16.20
N ILE A 599 18.53 -8.10 -16.93
CA ILE A 599 17.08 -8.08 -17.18
C ILE A 599 16.69 -9.17 -18.17
N VAL A 600 17.48 -9.36 -19.24
CA VAL A 600 17.28 -10.44 -20.22
C VAL A 600 17.36 -11.81 -19.56
N GLU A 601 18.37 -12.03 -18.71
CA GLU A 601 18.49 -13.27 -17.91
C GLU A 601 17.25 -13.48 -17.04
N TYR A 602 16.85 -12.44 -16.29
CA TYR A 602 15.71 -12.53 -15.37
C TYR A 602 14.40 -12.81 -16.10
N LEU A 603 14.10 -12.11 -17.20
CA LEU A 603 12.86 -12.34 -17.95
C LEU A 603 12.83 -13.71 -18.63
N THR A 604 13.97 -14.22 -19.09
CA THR A 604 14.08 -15.58 -19.67
C THR A 604 13.67 -16.63 -18.63
N SER A 605 14.22 -16.54 -17.43
CA SER A 605 13.84 -17.37 -16.27
C SER A 605 12.36 -17.21 -15.91
N ASN A 606 11.87 -15.97 -15.85
CA ASN A 606 10.50 -15.68 -15.45
C ASN A 606 9.45 -16.22 -16.41
N ILE A 607 9.69 -16.19 -17.72
CA ILE A 607 8.79 -16.77 -18.72
C ILE A 607 8.55 -18.25 -18.44
N VAL A 608 9.61 -19.00 -18.12
CA VAL A 608 9.50 -20.42 -17.77
C VAL A 608 8.73 -20.61 -16.46
N LEU A 609 8.97 -19.76 -15.46
CA LEU A 609 8.19 -19.79 -14.22
C LEU A 609 6.70 -19.57 -14.47
N LEU A 610 6.33 -18.55 -15.25
CA LEU A 610 4.91 -18.25 -15.52
C LEU A 610 4.23 -19.34 -16.35
N LYS A 611 4.94 -19.94 -17.33
CA LYS A 611 4.44 -21.13 -18.04
C LYS A 611 4.24 -22.30 -17.07
N TRP A 612 5.21 -22.57 -16.20
CA TRP A 612 5.07 -23.58 -15.16
C TRP A 612 3.89 -23.29 -14.21
N MET A 613 3.63 -22.03 -13.85
CA MET A 613 2.45 -21.67 -13.04
C MET A 613 1.14 -22.04 -13.75
N ILE A 614 1.05 -21.82 -15.06
CA ILE A 614 -0.10 -22.27 -15.85
C ILE A 614 -0.24 -23.80 -15.79
N ALA A 615 0.86 -24.54 -15.93
CA ALA A 615 0.86 -26.01 -15.83
C ALA A 615 0.44 -26.50 -14.43
N GLU A 616 0.81 -25.78 -13.38
CA GLU A 616 0.43 -26.06 -11.98
C GLU A 616 -0.99 -25.57 -11.60
N GLY A 617 -1.75 -25.03 -12.56
CA GLY A 617 -3.13 -24.60 -12.36
C GLY A 617 -3.27 -23.35 -11.51
N TYR A 618 -2.36 -22.37 -11.64
CA TYR A 618 -2.51 -21.07 -11.00
C TYR A 618 -3.65 -20.25 -11.61
N GLY A 619 -4.20 -19.35 -10.78
CA GLY A 619 -5.39 -18.54 -11.09
C GLY A 619 -5.20 -17.55 -12.24
N ASP A 620 -6.27 -17.39 -13.02
CA ASP A 620 -6.37 -16.58 -14.26
C ASP A 620 -5.24 -16.81 -15.28
N ARG A 621 -5.38 -17.91 -16.02
CA ARG A 621 -4.46 -18.29 -17.09
C ARG A 621 -4.27 -17.22 -18.16
N ARG A 622 -5.31 -16.46 -18.50
CA ARG A 622 -5.27 -15.44 -19.58
C ARG A 622 -4.35 -14.29 -19.21
N THR A 623 -4.40 -13.82 -17.97
CA THR A 623 -3.50 -12.78 -17.46
C THR A 623 -2.05 -13.27 -17.44
N LEU A 624 -1.80 -14.52 -17.04
CA LEU A 624 -0.45 -15.11 -17.11
C LEU A 624 0.06 -15.19 -18.56
N GLU A 625 -0.74 -15.70 -19.50
CA GLU A 625 -0.39 -15.79 -20.93
C GLU A 625 -0.07 -14.41 -21.52
N ARG A 626 -0.93 -13.42 -21.29
CA ARG A 626 -0.71 -12.03 -21.73
C ARG A 626 0.59 -11.45 -21.18
N ARG A 627 0.91 -11.72 -19.91
CA ARG A 627 2.16 -11.26 -19.31
C ARG A 627 3.38 -11.94 -19.94
N ILE A 628 3.33 -13.25 -20.18
CA ILE A 628 4.40 -13.97 -20.88
C ILE A 628 4.64 -13.36 -22.26
N GLN A 629 3.59 -13.10 -23.04
CA GLN A 629 3.70 -12.47 -24.35
C GLN A 629 4.34 -11.07 -24.27
N GLY A 630 4.00 -10.30 -23.25
CA GLY A 630 4.63 -9.00 -22.99
C GLY A 630 6.14 -9.11 -22.74
N MET A 631 6.58 -10.13 -22.00
CA MET A 631 7.99 -10.41 -21.74
C MET A 631 8.72 -10.89 -23.00
N GLU A 632 8.13 -11.84 -23.74
CA GLU A 632 8.66 -12.33 -25.01
C GLU A 632 8.80 -11.20 -26.04
N LYS A 633 7.83 -10.28 -26.08
CA LYS A 633 7.89 -9.08 -26.93
C LYS A 633 9.05 -8.15 -26.56
N TRP A 634 9.28 -7.91 -25.26
CA TRP A 634 10.40 -7.08 -24.83
C TRP A 634 11.75 -7.77 -25.13
N LEU A 635 11.87 -9.09 -24.93
CA LEU A 635 13.08 -9.84 -25.25
C LEU A 635 13.43 -9.82 -26.75
N ALA A 636 12.43 -9.70 -27.62
CA ALA A 636 12.64 -9.57 -29.06
C ALA A 636 13.25 -8.21 -29.48
N ASP A 637 13.02 -7.15 -28.69
CA ASP A 637 13.57 -5.80 -28.91
C ASP A 637 13.87 -5.13 -27.54
N PRO A 638 14.98 -5.50 -26.88
CA PRO A 638 15.27 -5.11 -25.50
C PRO A 638 15.72 -3.64 -25.43
N GLN A 639 14.75 -2.75 -25.28
CA GLN A 639 14.97 -1.32 -25.09
C GLN A 639 14.78 -0.91 -23.63
N LEU A 640 15.66 -0.04 -23.15
CA LEU A 640 15.61 0.58 -21.84
C LEU A 640 15.64 2.10 -21.95
N LEU A 641 14.86 2.77 -21.13
CA LEU A 641 14.97 4.19 -20.88
C LEU A 641 16.26 4.50 -20.11
N GLU A 642 16.81 5.68 -20.34
CA GLU A 642 17.98 6.18 -19.62
C GLU A 642 17.73 7.64 -19.23
N ALA A 643 18.19 8.04 -18.04
CA ALA A 643 18.12 9.44 -17.62
C ALA A 643 18.87 10.34 -18.61
N ASP A 644 18.35 11.52 -18.89
CA ASP A 644 19.09 12.52 -19.66
C ASP A 644 20.28 13.05 -18.83
N ALA A 645 21.37 13.38 -19.52
CA ALA A 645 22.61 13.83 -18.86
C ALA A 645 22.46 15.12 -18.04
N ASP A 646 21.46 15.94 -18.37
CA ASP A 646 21.17 17.21 -17.72
C ASP A 646 19.91 17.15 -16.83
N ALA A 647 19.44 15.96 -16.46
CA ALA A 647 18.33 15.77 -15.52
C ALA A 647 18.54 16.52 -14.19
N GLU A 648 17.45 17.03 -13.62
CA GLU A 648 17.46 17.77 -12.35
C GLU A 648 17.06 16.89 -11.18
N TYR A 649 17.82 17.03 -10.09
CA TYR A 649 17.59 16.34 -8.82
C TYR A 649 17.63 17.35 -7.69
N ALA A 650 16.81 17.15 -6.66
CA ALA A 650 16.78 18.03 -5.51
C ALA A 650 18.03 17.90 -4.63
N ALA A 651 18.66 16.72 -4.65
CA ALA A 651 19.96 16.47 -4.05
C ALA A 651 20.66 15.32 -4.80
N VAL A 652 21.99 15.33 -4.74
CA VAL A 652 22.85 14.25 -5.26
C VAL A 652 23.77 13.80 -4.12
N ILE A 653 23.81 12.50 -3.86
CA ILE A 653 24.65 11.88 -2.84
C ILE A 653 25.60 10.89 -3.55
N ASP A 654 26.87 11.27 -3.66
CA ASP A 654 27.93 10.39 -4.15
C ASP A 654 28.49 9.54 -3.00
N ILE A 655 28.54 8.21 -3.19
CA ILE A 655 29.09 7.26 -2.22
C ILE A 655 30.26 6.51 -2.88
N ASP A 656 31.47 6.69 -2.34
CA ASP A 656 32.64 5.96 -2.79
C ASP A 656 32.71 4.59 -2.08
N LEU A 657 32.66 3.51 -2.86
CA LEU A 657 32.73 2.15 -2.34
C LEU A 657 34.08 1.86 -1.68
N ALA A 658 35.13 2.63 -1.97
CA ALA A 658 36.43 2.49 -1.32
C ALA A 658 36.42 2.91 0.17
N ASP A 659 35.45 3.72 0.57
CA ASP A 659 35.32 4.23 1.95
C ASP A 659 34.56 3.25 2.86
N ILE A 660 33.83 2.30 2.30
CA ILE A 660 33.07 1.29 3.05
C ILE A 660 33.98 0.08 3.29
N LYS A 661 34.60 0.00 4.47
CA LYS A 661 35.64 -1.00 4.79
C LYS A 661 35.22 -2.01 5.86
N GLU A 662 34.09 -1.79 6.48
CA GLU A 662 33.47 -2.69 7.45
C GLU A 662 31.95 -2.71 7.26
N PRO A 663 31.26 -3.75 7.75
CA PRO A 663 29.82 -3.85 7.66
C PRO A 663 29.09 -2.67 8.31
N ILE A 664 27.92 -2.34 7.79
CA ILE A 664 27.06 -1.26 8.30
C ILE A 664 25.73 -1.88 8.74
N LEU A 665 25.28 -1.53 9.94
CA LEU A 665 24.04 -2.02 10.53
C LEU A 665 23.10 -0.86 10.82
N CYS A 666 21.79 -1.14 10.94
CA CYS A 666 20.89 -0.21 11.64
C CYS A 666 20.82 -0.63 13.12
N ALA A 667 21.13 0.29 14.02
CA ALA A 667 21.07 0.12 15.46
C ALA A 667 19.62 -0.09 15.95
N PRO A 668 19.42 -0.60 17.18
CA PRO A 668 18.12 -1.04 17.63
C PRO A 668 17.03 0.01 17.50
N ASN A 669 15.90 -0.41 16.91
CA ASN A 669 14.62 0.29 16.93
C ASN A 669 14.47 1.52 16.04
N ASP A 670 15.45 1.81 15.18
CA ASP A 670 15.34 2.84 14.14
C ASP A 670 16.06 2.43 12.84
N PRO A 671 15.34 2.29 11.71
CA PRO A 671 15.98 2.00 10.41
C PRO A 671 16.89 3.13 9.90
N ASP A 672 16.76 4.36 10.43
CA ASP A 672 17.63 5.48 10.09
C ASP A 672 18.96 5.48 10.84
N ASP A 673 19.05 4.82 12.01
CA ASP A 673 20.24 4.85 12.87
C ASP A 673 21.31 3.88 12.36
N ALA A 674 21.89 4.21 11.20
CA ALA A 674 22.95 3.43 10.58
C ALA A 674 24.30 3.67 11.28
N ARG A 675 24.99 2.59 11.66
CA ARG A 675 26.27 2.61 12.37
C ARG A 675 27.26 1.60 11.77
N LEU A 676 28.55 1.87 11.95
CA LEU A 676 29.60 0.92 11.58
C LEU A 676 29.59 -0.27 12.56
N LEU A 677 30.04 -1.44 12.12
CA LEU A 677 30.17 -2.60 13.00
C LEU A 677 31.05 -2.30 14.22
N SER A 678 32.15 -1.56 14.04
CA SER A 678 33.03 -1.11 15.13
C SER A 678 32.32 -0.31 16.22
N ASP A 679 31.21 0.37 15.90
CA ASP A 679 30.47 1.21 16.85
C ASP A 679 29.59 0.37 17.79
N VAL A 680 29.32 -0.90 17.44
CA VAL A 680 28.34 -1.77 18.11
C VAL A 680 28.86 -3.19 18.37
N GLU A 681 30.13 -3.48 18.05
CA GLU A 681 30.75 -4.79 18.24
C GLU A 681 30.68 -5.25 19.71
N GLY A 682 30.59 -6.56 19.92
CA GLY A 682 30.55 -7.16 21.25
C GLY A 682 29.16 -7.25 21.89
N GLU A 683 28.14 -6.58 21.33
CA GLU A 683 26.77 -6.70 21.83
C GLU A 683 26.27 -8.14 21.80
N LYS A 684 25.64 -8.59 22.90
CA LYS A 684 25.18 -9.97 23.04
C LYS A 684 23.94 -10.19 22.19
N ILE A 685 23.91 -11.28 21.43
CA ILE A 685 22.79 -11.65 20.57
C ILE A 685 22.09 -12.89 21.12
N ASP A 686 20.77 -12.82 21.26
CA ASP A 686 19.94 -13.93 21.74
C ASP A 686 19.30 -14.70 20.57
N GLU A 687 18.75 -13.98 19.59
CA GLU A 687 18.08 -14.56 18.42
C GLU A 687 18.59 -13.95 17.10
N VAL A 688 18.52 -14.72 16.02
CA VAL A 688 18.91 -14.27 14.68
C VAL A 688 17.85 -14.66 13.67
N PHE A 689 17.51 -13.75 12.74
CA PHE A 689 16.54 -13.99 11.67
C PHE A 689 17.11 -13.77 10.27
N ILE A 690 17.14 -14.83 9.47
CA ILE A 690 17.55 -14.82 8.06
C ILE A 690 16.35 -15.23 7.19
N GLY A 691 15.73 -14.26 6.50
CA GLY A 691 14.67 -14.58 5.55
C GLY A 691 13.53 -13.57 5.45
N SER A 692 13.67 -12.56 4.57
CA SER A 692 12.58 -11.64 4.21
C SER A 692 12.56 -11.40 2.70
N CYS A 693 11.78 -10.44 2.23
CA CYS A 693 11.84 -9.99 0.82
C CYS A 693 13.24 -9.45 0.42
N MET A 694 14.05 -9.01 1.39
CA MET A 694 15.44 -8.57 1.17
C MET A 694 16.40 -9.73 0.84
N THR A 695 15.94 -10.98 0.95
CA THR A 695 16.81 -12.16 0.77
C THR A 695 16.47 -12.91 -0.51
N ASN A 696 17.47 -13.63 -1.03
CA ASN A 696 17.44 -14.50 -2.20
C ASN A 696 18.29 -15.74 -1.85
N ILE A 697 18.24 -16.78 -2.68
CA ILE A 697 18.88 -18.07 -2.38
C ILE A 697 20.38 -17.97 -2.03
N GLY A 698 21.12 -17.00 -2.61
CA GLY A 698 22.55 -16.83 -2.36
C GLY A 698 22.87 -16.54 -0.89
N HIS A 699 22.03 -15.74 -0.23
CA HIS A 699 22.14 -15.41 1.19
C HIS A 699 22.02 -16.65 2.07
N PHE A 700 21.11 -17.57 1.74
CA PHE A 700 20.96 -18.83 2.47
C PHE A 700 22.13 -19.79 2.24
N ARG A 701 22.68 -19.83 1.03
CA ARG A 701 23.90 -20.62 0.76
C ARG A 701 25.10 -20.07 1.54
N ALA A 702 25.26 -18.75 1.60
CA ALA A 702 26.34 -18.09 2.35
C ALA A 702 26.23 -18.41 3.84
N ALA A 703 25.05 -18.21 4.43
CA ALA A 703 24.78 -18.58 5.82
C ALA A 703 25.01 -20.08 6.08
N GLY A 704 24.53 -20.95 5.18
CA GLY A 704 24.73 -22.39 5.28
C GLY A 704 26.22 -22.79 5.27
N LYS A 705 27.03 -22.21 4.38
CA LYS A 705 28.48 -22.49 4.32
C LYS A 705 29.20 -22.06 5.61
N LEU A 706 28.83 -20.92 6.19
CA LEU A 706 29.36 -20.46 7.48
C LEU A 706 29.00 -21.40 8.64
N LEU A 707 27.76 -21.90 8.65
CA LEU A 707 27.27 -22.83 9.64
C LEU A 707 27.95 -24.21 9.53
N ASP A 708 28.14 -24.73 8.31
CA ASP A 708 28.75 -26.05 8.11
C ASP A 708 30.24 -26.07 8.49
N SER A 709 30.93 -24.94 8.37
CA SER A 709 32.34 -24.82 8.79
C SER A 709 32.51 -24.82 10.32
N HIS A 710 31.44 -24.66 11.10
CA HIS A 710 31.44 -24.60 12.56
C HIS A 710 30.40 -25.58 13.15
N LYS A 711 30.82 -26.84 13.27
CA LYS A 711 29.93 -27.93 13.73
C LYS A 711 29.55 -27.76 15.21
N GLY A 712 28.26 -27.90 15.48
CA GLY A 712 27.68 -27.81 16.82
C GLY A 712 26.30 -27.17 16.77
N GLN A 713 25.61 -27.15 17.91
CA GLN A 713 24.41 -26.30 18.03
C GLN A 713 24.84 -24.86 18.27
N LEU A 714 24.06 -23.92 17.73
CA LEU A 714 24.31 -22.49 17.88
C LEU A 714 24.10 -22.02 19.33
N PRO A 715 24.87 -21.03 19.80
CA PRO A 715 24.60 -20.35 21.07
C PRO A 715 23.35 -19.46 21.02
N THR A 716 22.86 -19.14 19.82
CA THR A 716 21.68 -18.30 19.56
C THR A 716 20.52 -19.13 19.03
N ARG A 717 19.30 -18.57 19.11
CA ARG A 717 18.16 -19.10 18.37
C ARG A 717 18.14 -18.55 16.95
N LEU A 718 18.51 -19.37 15.97
CA LEU A 718 18.47 -19.01 14.55
C LEU A 718 17.13 -19.37 13.91
N TRP A 719 16.54 -18.41 13.22
CA TRP A 719 15.34 -18.56 12.40
C TRP A 719 15.71 -18.39 10.92
N VAL A 720 15.32 -19.36 10.09
CA VAL A 720 15.57 -19.38 8.64
C VAL A 720 14.25 -19.45 7.90
N ALA A 721 13.94 -18.48 7.04
CA ALA A 721 12.70 -18.42 6.30
C ALA A 721 12.95 -18.13 4.81
N PRO A 722 13.09 -19.16 3.95
CA PRO A 722 13.25 -18.96 2.51
C PRO A 722 12.11 -18.12 1.93
N PRO A 723 12.37 -17.16 1.02
CA PRO A 723 11.34 -16.23 0.59
C PRO A 723 10.28 -16.90 -0.29
N THR A 724 10.62 -17.97 -1.03
CA THR A 724 9.65 -18.75 -1.82
C THR A 724 9.81 -20.25 -1.64
N ARG A 725 8.78 -21.00 -2.03
CA ARG A 725 8.87 -22.47 -2.09
C ARG A 725 9.88 -22.97 -3.12
N MET A 726 10.23 -22.16 -4.12
CA MET A 726 11.28 -22.50 -5.10
C MET A 726 12.66 -22.44 -4.45
N ASP A 727 12.93 -21.40 -3.64
CA ASP A 727 14.16 -21.31 -2.86
C ASP A 727 14.26 -22.46 -1.86
N ALA A 728 13.18 -22.74 -1.13
CA ALA A 728 13.13 -23.85 -0.18
C ALA A 728 13.41 -25.20 -0.84
N ALA A 729 12.82 -25.46 -2.02
CA ALA A 729 13.03 -26.70 -2.77
C ALA A 729 14.48 -26.83 -3.24
N GLN A 730 15.06 -25.77 -3.82
CA GLN A 730 16.45 -25.81 -4.29
C GLN A 730 17.45 -25.93 -3.13
N LEU A 731 17.23 -25.24 -2.01
CA LEU A 731 18.06 -25.38 -0.80
C LEU A 731 17.96 -26.78 -0.20
N THR A 732 16.80 -27.43 -0.32
CA THR A 732 16.62 -28.82 0.11
C THR A 732 17.39 -29.77 -0.80
N GLU A 733 17.28 -29.61 -2.11
CA GLU A 733 17.99 -30.42 -3.11
C GLU A 733 19.51 -30.34 -2.94
N GLU A 734 20.02 -29.15 -2.65
CA GLU A 734 21.46 -28.92 -2.42
C GLU A 734 21.92 -29.33 -1.01
N GLY A 735 21.03 -29.81 -0.15
CA GLY A 735 21.35 -30.33 1.19
C GLY A 735 21.51 -29.28 2.29
N TYR A 736 21.25 -28.00 2.03
CA TYR A 736 21.38 -26.91 3.02
C TYR A 736 20.42 -27.05 4.20
N TYR A 737 19.25 -27.67 4.00
CA TYR A 737 18.34 -28.01 5.11
C TYR A 737 19.00 -28.93 6.16
N SER A 738 19.88 -29.84 5.73
CA SER A 738 20.65 -30.67 6.68
C SER A 738 21.60 -29.82 7.51
N VAL A 739 22.21 -28.80 6.92
CA VAL A 739 23.14 -27.90 7.62
C VAL A 739 22.38 -27.10 8.68
N PHE A 740 21.28 -26.45 8.28
CA PHE A 740 20.42 -25.69 9.19
C PHE A 740 19.85 -26.55 10.32
N GLY A 741 19.39 -27.77 10.01
CA GLY A 741 18.88 -28.68 11.04
C GLY A 741 19.94 -29.12 12.05
N LYS A 742 21.17 -29.43 11.57
CA LYS A 742 22.29 -29.81 12.44
C LYS A 742 22.78 -28.67 13.32
N SER A 743 22.68 -27.43 12.85
CA SER A 743 23.02 -26.24 13.65
C SER A 743 21.98 -25.91 14.72
N GLY A 744 20.81 -26.57 14.70
CA GLY A 744 19.69 -26.29 15.61
C GLY A 744 18.80 -25.14 15.15
N ALA A 745 18.91 -24.69 13.90
CA ALA A 745 18.09 -23.61 13.36
C ALA A 745 16.62 -24.05 13.23
N ARG A 746 15.70 -23.10 13.43
CA ARG A 746 14.29 -23.25 13.14
C ARG A 746 14.01 -22.80 11.71
N ILE A 747 13.58 -23.72 10.86
CA ILE A 747 13.21 -23.40 9.48
C ILE A 747 11.70 -23.17 9.41
N GLU A 748 11.32 -21.96 9.02
CA GLU A 748 9.93 -21.57 8.81
C GLU A 748 9.50 -21.90 7.36
N ILE A 749 8.19 -22.05 7.14
CA ILE A 749 7.67 -22.17 5.78
C ILE A 749 7.90 -20.88 4.98
N PRO A 750 7.89 -20.92 3.63
CA PRO A 750 8.02 -19.71 2.84
C PRO A 750 6.97 -18.65 3.15
N GLY A 751 7.42 -17.43 3.42
CA GLY A 751 6.56 -16.31 3.78
C GLY A 751 7.32 -15.23 4.56
N CYS A 752 6.60 -14.20 5.01
CA CYS A 752 7.21 -13.06 5.70
C CYS A 752 7.72 -13.40 7.11
N SER A 753 7.19 -14.46 7.72
CA SER A 753 7.63 -14.97 9.03
C SER A 753 7.74 -13.85 10.09
N LEU A 754 8.86 -13.74 10.78
CA LEU A 754 9.10 -12.76 11.83
C LEU A 754 9.06 -11.32 11.33
N CYS A 755 9.34 -11.05 10.05
CA CYS A 755 9.45 -9.69 9.49
C CYS A 755 8.25 -8.78 9.80
N MET A 756 7.05 -9.36 9.95
CA MET A 756 5.85 -8.61 10.33
C MET A 756 5.51 -8.68 11.82
N GLY A 757 5.91 -9.75 12.52
CA GLY A 757 5.58 -9.98 13.94
C GLY A 757 4.09 -10.13 14.24
N ASN A 758 3.28 -10.50 13.24
CA ASN A 758 1.82 -10.68 13.40
C ASN A 758 1.42 -12.10 13.83
N GLN A 759 2.31 -13.08 13.65
CA GLN A 759 2.13 -14.49 14.01
C GLN A 759 3.23 -14.93 14.99
N ALA A 760 4.28 -15.58 14.50
CA ALA A 760 5.47 -15.86 15.28
C ALA A 760 6.17 -14.55 15.68
N ARG A 761 6.72 -14.53 16.89
CA ARG A 761 7.49 -13.43 17.46
C ARG A 761 8.72 -13.98 18.19
N VAL A 762 9.75 -13.17 18.31
CA VAL A 762 10.92 -13.48 19.16
C VAL A 762 10.51 -13.41 20.65
N ALA A 763 11.37 -13.91 21.52
CA ALA A 763 11.17 -13.78 22.96
C ALA A 763 11.14 -12.30 23.39
N ASP A 764 10.35 -12.01 24.43
CA ASP A 764 10.25 -10.66 24.97
C ASP A 764 11.62 -10.20 25.50
N GLY A 765 11.99 -8.96 25.17
CA GLY A 765 13.27 -8.37 25.57
C GLY A 765 14.52 -8.92 24.86
N ALA A 766 14.38 -9.83 23.90
CA ALA A 766 15.52 -10.41 23.19
C ALA A 766 16.30 -9.36 22.37
N THR A 767 17.63 -9.50 22.33
CA THR A 767 18.46 -8.79 21.35
C THR A 767 18.60 -9.63 20.08
N VAL A 768 18.26 -9.04 18.94
CA VAL A 768 18.10 -9.76 17.68
C VAL A 768 18.96 -9.15 16.58
N VAL A 769 19.61 -10.00 15.77
CA VAL A 769 20.14 -9.59 14.45
C VAL A 769 19.20 -10.09 13.36
N SER A 770 18.71 -9.18 12.53
CA SER A 770 17.68 -9.48 11.54
C SER A 770 18.06 -9.00 10.14
N THR A 771 17.77 -9.83 9.15
CA THR A 771 17.82 -9.45 7.72
C THR A 771 16.49 -8.89 7.21
N SER A 772 15.50 -8.69 8.09
CA SER A 772 14.22 -8.03 7.75
C SER A 772 14.43 -6.56 7.35
N THR A 773 13.36 -5.90 6.92
CA THR A 773 13.40 -4.49 6.49
C THR A 773 13.26 -3.50 7.64
N ARG A 774 12.60 -3.89 8.73
CA ARG A 774 12.23 -2.98 9.83
C ARG A 774 12.65 -3.54 11.18
N ASN A 775 13.15 -2.65 12.03
CA ASN A 775 13.47 -2.92 13.42
C ASN A 775 12.67 -2.08 14.42
N PHE A 776 11.64 -1.33 14.00
CA PHE A 776 10.81 -0.49 14.88
C PHE A 776 10.43 -1.16 16.22
N PRO A 777 10.23 -0.38 17.30
CA PRO A 777 9.85 -0.93 18.61
C PRO A 777 8.69 -1.91 18.51
N ASN A 778 8.80 -3.04 19.21
CA ASN A 778 7.79 -4.10 19.27
C ASN A 778 7.51 -4.84 17.96
N ARG A 779 8.28 -4.60 16.88
CA ARG A 779 8.04 -5.21 15.57
C ARG A 779 8.24 -6.73 15.58
N LEU A 780 9.44 -7.21 15.92
CA LEU A 780 9.72 -8.65 15.95
C LEU A 780 9.24 -9.33 17.24
N GLY A 781 9.22 -8.60 18.35
CA GLY A 781 8.87 -9.11 19.69
C GLY A 781 8.72 -7.96 20.68
N THR A 782 8.05 -8.20 21.81
CA THR A 782 7.73 -7.14 22.78
C THR A 782 9.00 -6.70 23.49
N GLY A 783 9.31 -5.41 23.46
CA GLY A 783 10.53 -4.86 24.07
C GLY A 783 11.85 -5.41 23.47
N ALA A 784 11.81 -6.05 22.31
CA ALA A 784 13.00 -6.59 21.66
C ALA A 784 13.88 -5.45 21.10
N ASN A 785 15.21 -5.66 21.09
CA ASN A 785 16.18 -4.75 20.51
C ASN A 785 16.73 -5.36 19.21
N VAL A 786 16.39 -4.77 18.07
CA VAL A 786 16.64 -5.42 16.77
C VAL A 786 17.66 -4.64 15.94
N PHE A 787 18.81 -5.25 15.67
CA PHE A 787 19.77 -4.79 14.66
C PHE A 787 19.35 -5.26 13.27
N LEU A 788 19.48 -4.38 12.27
CA LEU A 788 19.36 -4.79 10.86
C LEU A 788 20.75 -5.00 10.26
N ALA A 789 20.97 -6.15 9.60
CA ALA A 789 22.27 -6.55 9.07
C ALA A 789 22.17 -7.38 7.78
N SER A 790 23.32 -7.65 7.15
CA SER A 790 23.47 -8.63 6.07
C SER A 790 23.27 -10.07 6.57
N ALA A 791 23.00 -11.00 5.65
CA ALA A 791 22.79 -12.41 6.00
C ALA A 791 24.08 -13.09 6.47
N GLU A 792 25.21 -12.71 5.88
CA GLU A 792 26.54 -13.17 6.23
C GLU A 792 26.90 -12.71 7.66
N LEU A 793 26.71 -11.42 7.97
CA LEU A 793 26.95 -10.90 9.31
C LEU A 793 26.01 -11.53 10.35
N ALA A 794 24.73 -11.70 9.99
CA ALA A 794 23.76 -12.38 10.84
C ALA A 794 24.18 -13.84 11.13
N ALA A 795 24.67 -14.57 10.13
CA ALA A 795 25.16 -15.94 10.32
C ALA A 795 26.41 -16.00 11.21
N VAL A 796 27.34 -15.05 11.07
CA VAL A 796 28.50 -14.93 11.98
C VAL A 796 28.03 -14.63 13.41
N ALA A 797 27.13 -13.66 13.59
CA ALA A 797 26.58 -13.33 14.90
C ALA A 797 25.83 -14.51 15.54
N ALA A 798 25.13 -15.31 14.74
CA ALA A 798 24.46 -16.52 15.20
C ALA A 798 25.44 -17.56 15.76
N LEU A 799 26.60 -17.72 15.09
CA LEU A 799 27.65 -18.67 15.46
C LEU A 799 28.37 -18.30 16.76
N ILE A 800 28.59 -17.00 16.99
CA ILE A 800 29.41 -16.54 18.11
C ILE A 800 28.60 -16.00 19.30
N GLY A 801 27.29 -15.75 19.12
CA GLY A 801 26.40 -15.27 20.20
C GLY A 801 26.54 -13.78 20.54
N LYS A 802 27.22 -13.01 19.69
CA LYS A 802 27.43 -11.57 19.83
C LYS A 802 27.68 -10.93 18.45
N LEU A 803 27.64 -9.60 18.34
CA LEU A 803 28.16 -8.91 17.17
C LEU A 803 29.70 -9.09 17.10
N PRO A 804 30.26 -9.57 15.97
CA PRO A 804 31.69 -9.78 15.82
C PRO A 804 32.45 -8.44 15.75
N THR A 805 33.76 -8.48 15.99
CA THR A 805 34.62 -7.38 15.52
C THR A 805 34.77 -7.42 14.00
N PRO A 806 35.15 -6.31 13.33
CA PRO A 806 35.45 -6.33 11.89
C PRO A 806 36.49 -7.39 11.51
N GLU A 807 37.49 -7.61 12.35
CA GLU A 807 38.55 -8.60 12.14
C GLU A 807 38.02 -10.05 12.23
N GLU A 808 37.20 -10.32 13.25
CA GLU A 808 36.52 -11.61 13.40
C GLU A 808 35.63 -11.85 12.16
N TYR A 809 34.78 -10.89 11.81
CA TYR A 809 33.88 -10.97 10.65
C TYR A 809 34.61 -11.31 9.35
N GLN A 810 35.68 -10.56 9.04
CA GLN A 810 36.48 -10.80 7.83
C GLN A 810 37.08 -12.21 7.81
N THR A 811 37.51 -12.72 8.96
CA THR A 811 38.05 -14.08 9.09
C THR A 811 37.02 -15.15 8.74
N TYR A 812 35.77 -14.98 9.17
CA TYR A 812 34.68 -15.90 8.83
C TYR A 812 34.29 -15.80 7.34
N VAL A 813 34.07 -14.59 6.83
CA VAL A 813 33.53 -14.38 5.46
C VAL A 813 34.57 -14.70 4.38
N ALA A 814 35.86 -14.53 4.64
CA ALA A 814 36.93 -14.92 3.71
C ALA A 814 36.88 -16.41 3.32
N GLN A 815 36.23 -17.27 4.12
CA GLN A 815 36.02 -18.67 3.78
C GLN A 815 34.89 -18.87 2.75
N VAL A 816 33.82 -18.08 2.86
CA VAL A 816 32.69 -18.08 1.92
C VAL A 816 33.14 -17.55 0.56
N ASP A 817 33.95 -16.49 0.56
CA ASP A 817 34.44 -15.83 -0.65
C ASP A 817 35.22 -16.76 -1.59
N LYS A 818 35.92 -17.77 -1.04
CA LYS A 818 36.63 -18.80 -1.83
C LYS A 818 35.70 -19.59 -2.75
N THR A 819 34.41 -19.64 -2.43
CA THR A 819 33.39 -20.35 -3.20
C THR A 819 32.25 -19.42 -3.65
N ALA A 820 32.50 -18.09 -3.69
CA ALA A 820 31.48 -17.08 -3.97
C ALA A 820 30.70 -17.33 -5.27
N VAL A 821 31.39 -17.77 -6.34
CA VAL A 821 30.76 -18.06 -7.64
C VAL A 821 29.69 -19.16 -7.52
N ASP A 822 29.93 -20.17 -6.67
CA ASP A 822 28.94 -21.21 -6.39
C ASP A 822 27.87 -20.73 -5.39
N THR A 823 28.28 -19.96 -4.38
CA THR A 823 27.36 -19.42 -3.35
C THR A 823 26.28 -18.54 -3.98
N TYR A 824 26.66 -17.59 -4.81
CA TYR A 824 25.78 -16.55 -5.34
C TYR A 824 25.24 -16.89 -6.74
N ARG A 825 24.85 -18.16 -6.96
CA ARG A 825 24.06 -18.57 -8.13
C ARG A 825 22.59 -18.23 -7.92
N TYR A 826 21.96 -17.50 -8.83
CA TYR A 826 20.54 -17.16 -8.74
C TYR A 826 19.65 -18.24 -9.37
N LEU A 827 18.35 -18.21 -9.07
CA LEU A 827 17.40 -19.16 -9.64
C LEU A 827 17.04 -18.77 -11.08
N ASN A 828 17.56 -19.53 -12.03
CA ASN A 828 17.21 -19.47 -13.45
C ASN A 828 16.34 -20.68 -13.82
N PHE A 829 15.02 -20.50 -13.87
CA PHE A 829 14.06 -21.60 -14.04
C PHE A 829 14.15 -22.27 -15.41
N ASP A 830 14.65 -21.55 -16.42
CA ASP A 830 15.01 -22.06 -17.74
C ASP A 830 16.17 -23.07 -17.72
N GLN A 831 16.93 -23.12 -16.62
CA GLN A 831 18.07 -24.04 -16.43
C GLN A 831 17.73 -25.20 -15.49
N LEU A 832 16.47 -25.31 -15.05
CA LEU A 832 16.01 -26.33 -14.10
C LEU A 832 15.00 -27.26 -14.80
N SER A 833 15.40 -28.52 -14.99
CA SER A 833 14.62 -29.55 -15.73
C SER A 833 13.17 -29.67 -15.25
N GLN A 834 12.95 -29.70 -13.93
CA GLN A 834 11.64 -29.85 -13.32
C GLN A 834 10.67 -28.69 -13.59
N TYR A 835 11.18 -27.53 -14.04
CA TYR A 835 10.37 -26.38 -14.46
C TYR A 835 10.17 -26.37 -15.98
N THR A 836 11.26 -26.57 -16.73
CA THR A 836 11.24 -26.60 -18.21
C THR A 836 10.35 -27.71 -18.75
N GLU A 837 10.41 -28.93 -18.21
CA GLU A 837 9.57 -30.06 -18.63
C GLU A 837 8.06 -29.74 -18.54
N LYS A 838 7.63 -29.02 -17.50
CA LYS A 838 6.23 -28.60 -17.35
C LYS A 838 5.89 -27.41 -18.24
N ALA A 839 6.81 -26.46 -18.38
CA ALA A 839 6.64 -25.26 -19.19
C ALA A 839 6.52 -25.58 -20.68
N ASP A 840 7.29 -26.54 -21.18
CA ASP A 840 7.28 -26.96 -22.60
C ASP A 840 5.94 -27.61 -23.01
N GLY A 841 5.20 -28.16 -22.05
CA GLY A 841 3.86 -28.71 -22.27
C GLY A 841 2.73 -27.68 -22.36
N VAL A 842 3.01 -26.39 -22.17
CA VAL A 842 1.98 -25.34 -22.12
C VAL A 842 1.63 -24.83 -23.52
N ILE A 843 0.38 -25.04 -23.94
CA ILE A 843 -0.17 -24.53 -25.21
C ILE A 843 -1.08 -23.34 -24.93
N PHE A 844 -0.78 -22.15 -25.46
CA PHE A 844 -1.54 -20.93 -25.15
C PHE A 844 -2.99 -21.01 -25.67
N GLN A 845 -3.95 -20.51 -24.88
CA GLN A 845 -5.37 -20.64 -25.20
C GLN A 845 -5.79 -19.83 -26.44
N THR A 846 -5.01 -18.82 -26.82
CA THR A 846 -5.21 -18.00 -28.03
C THR A 846 -4.68 -18.63 -29.33
N ALA A 847 -4.05 -19.81 -29.25
CA ALA A 847 -3.56 -20.55 -30.42
C ALA A 847 -4.60 -21.51 -31.05
N VAL A 848 -5.90 -21.40 -30.68
CA VAL A 848 -7.02 -22.18 -31.26
C VAL A 848 -8.13 -21.26 -31.74
#